data_AF-A0A7W0MH73-F1
#
_entry.id   AF-A0A7W0MH73-F1
#
_cell.length_a   1.000
_cell.length_b   1.000
_cell.length_c   1.000
_cell.angle_alpha   90.00
_cell.angle_beta   90.00
_cell.angle_gamma   90.00
#
_symmetry.space_group_name_H-M   'P 1'
#
loop_
_entity.id
_entity.type
_entity.pdbx_description
1 polymer ?
#
loop_
_entity_poly.entity_id
_entity_poly.type
_entity_poly.pdbx_seq_one_letter_code
_entity_poly.pdbx_strand_id
1 'polypeptide(L)'
;MFINVGQRILIVDDDEIIRFAVERYFTKLGYEVVPAETFEEARAMLSERRFALVITDLRLGGTDSAEGFEIVELVRVTAPGTRTIIFTAHESPQIKAEALKRGADRLLHKTIRLPDLAQSVSALLAEEMTASPVAFSPLTSSVEKFHAVAPFAARVESPPQHSPPLDRVPAFHPAADLHADATPSDAPTPHAIPDFTPLEPSTGSNNGRAHLLLGRASVRLAARIREHRLFGRVISEVERRAEGRPVAWWSWIALFALFIYMALVSVDVRAQVVISVAALGLMLLLRKSKQAVVRRNVFFLLGSFLSLRYFFWRTFDTLTYVDFLSFGAAILLYLAEVYGITIYVVSMFVNVAPLEREPAPLPKNQDEWPTVDIMVPSYNEDPDILEVTLLAATQVRYPERKFNVYLLDDGGTVQRRNDRDPAKAAAARQRYETLRSLSAHIGATYVTREKNVHAKAGNINSGLAHSNGDLVLILDADHVPAADILEKTVGLFLQDEKMFLVQTPHFFINPDPIERNLDTFQTMPSENEMFYRVIQKGLDFWGASFFCGSAALLRRKYLTEIGGICGESITEDAETALELHSRGYHSAYIQQPMIAGLQPESFNGFVVQRTRWAQGMVQIFILKNPLFKKGLTLAQRLCYFNSSFFWFFAYSRIVFLLAPAAYLLLGLQIYRTDFLHFLGYAVPHLIGAFLVQDYLFGRVRWIIMSELYELMQAVFALPGIIKVFINPRAPSFAVTPKGEQLNEDFISPLSFRFYVLLLLNIVCIIVAAWRYTSMPQEQGAVVITAGWAVFNVFLTLAALGVLRERSQRRSVPRVPTRTGATIIGEGLPPVPGMLHDFSVSGARIVVDHSYQSLLENFEGGSLRVHLPTSGVETDIEFIVRNRFTAGNGYSVGVQFRPQTADVRADIIELMYARSERWNRFQTDRRHAIGIFGGLGFFMKRGIVNSASHLKLLAESAGKNLSVQTARLIERQLKPALDSTKAKILQPANGHHRHHHHHPNQPNRLPELPAQETVTK
;
A
#
# COMPACT_ATOMS: atom_id res chain seq x y z
N MET A 1 -7.85 -39.93 -1.12
CA MET A 1 -7.61 -39.30 0.20
C MET A 1 -8.71 -39.82 1.11
N PHE A 2 -8.39 -40.75 2.01
CA PHE A 2 -9.37 -41.23 2.99
C PHE A 2 -9.72 -40.06 3.92
N ILE A 3 -10.99 -39.68 3.98
CA ILE A 3 -11.47 -38.67 4.93
C ILE A 3 -11.69 -39.42 6.24
N ASN A 4 -10.81 -39.21 7.23
CA ASN A 4 -11.00 -39.76 8.58
C ASN A 4 -12.08 -38.93 9.28
N VAL A 5 -13.34 -39.32 9.10
CA VAL A 5 -14.48 -38.67 9.75
C VAL A 5 -14.58 -39.17 11.19
N GLY A 6 -14.52 -38.25 12.17
CA GLY A 6 -14.91 -38.54 13.57
C GLY A 6 -13.78 -38.89 14.55
N GLN A 7 -12.50 -38.79 14.16
CA GLN A 7 -11.39 -38.88 15.13
C GLN A 7 -11.21 -37.55 15.87
N ARG A 8 -11.11 -37.61 17.20
CA ARG A 8 -10.90 -36.44 18.06
C ARG A 8 -9.43 -36.05 18.16
N ILE A 9 -9.10 -34.79 17.91
CA ILE A 9 -7.75 -34.23 18.06
C ILE A 9 -7.80 -33.12 19.12
N LEU A 10 -6.90 -33.19 20.09
CA LEU A 10 -6.66 -32.10 21.04
C LEU A 10 -5.56 -31.19 20.47
N ILE A 11 -5.80 -29.88 20.43
CA ILE A 11 -4.77 -28.90 20.11
C ILE A 11 -4.54 -28.05 21.34
N VAL A 12 -3.32 -28.04 21.86
CA VAL A 12 -2.89 -27.25 23.00
C VAL A 12 -1.88 -26.21 22.51
N ASP A 13 -2.30 -24.96 22.44
CA ASP A 13 -1.45 -23.86 21.97
C ASP A 13 -1.97 -22.57 22.61
N ASP A 14 -1.08 -21.78 23.18
CA ASP A 14 -1.41 -20.49 23.80
C ASP A 14 -1.61 -19.38 22.75
N ASP A 15 -1.06 -19.56 21.53
CA ASP A 15 -1.29 -18.65 20.41
C ASP A 15 -2.66 -18.91 19.76
N GLU A 16 -3.62 -18.02 20.02
CA GLU A 16 -4.98 -18.05 19.46
C GLU A 16 -5.00 -18.11 17.92
N ILE A 17 -4.06 -17.43 17.24
CA ILE A 17 -4.01 -17.40 15.77
C ILE A 17 -3.61 -18.79 15.25
N ILE A 18 -2.61 -19.42 15.87
CA ILE A 18 -2.16 -20.76 15.49
C ILE A 18 -3.23 -21.79 15.84
N ARG A 19 -3.76 -21.75 17.07
CA ARG A 19 -4.83 -22.63 17.53
C ARG A 19 -6.05 -22.55 16.60
N PHE A 20 -6.53 -21.35 16.28
CA PHE A 20 -7.66 -21.15 15.37
C PHE A 20 -7.35 -21.61 13.94
N ALA A 21 -6.14 -21.37 13.44
CA ALA A 21 -5.74 -21.80 12.10
C ALA A 21 -5.68 -23.32 11.97
N VAL A 22 -5.07 -24.00 12.94
CA VAL A 22 -4.98 -25.47 12.98
C VAL A 22 -6.36 -26.06 13.22
N GLU A 23 -7.14 -25.56 14.17
CA GLU A 23 -8.52 -25.98 14.43
C GLU A 23 -9.37 -25.91 13.16
N ARG A 24 -9.49 -24.72 12.56
CA ARG A 24 -10.31 -24.51 11.36
C ARG A 24 -9.87 -25.39 10.19
N TYR A 25 -8.57 -25.66 10.07
CA TYR A 25 -8.04 -26.50 9.01
C TYR A 25 -8.37 -27.98 9.22
N PHE A 26 -8.16 -28.51 10.43
CA PHE A 26 -8.45 -29.92 10.74
C PHE A 26 -9.95 -30.21 10.84
N THR A 27 -10.78 -29.27 11.31
CA THR A 27 -12.25 -29.39 11.24
C THR A 27 -12.73 -29.52 9.79
N LYS A 28 -12.16 -28.76 8.85
CA LYS A 28 -12.46 -28.90 7.41
C LYS A 28 -12.05 -30.25 6.82
N LEU A 29 -11.08 -30.93 7.43
CA LEU A 29 -10.65 -32.27 7.04
C LEU A 29 -11.49 -33.40 7.67
N GLY A 30 -12.49 -33.06 8.49
CA GLY A 30 -13.43 -34.01 9.09
C GLY A 30 -13.07 -34.50 10.50
N TYR A 31 -12.04 -33.92 11.12
CA TYR A 31 -11.68 -34.22 12.52
C TYR A 31 -12.56 -33.42 13.49
N GLU A 32 -12.86 -34.02 14.63
CA GLU A 32 -13.45 -33.30 15.77
C GLU A 32 -12.30 -32.69 16.58
N VAL A 33 -12.10 -31.38 16.44
CA VAL A 33 -10.97 -30.70 17.06
C VAL A 33 -11.43 -30.04 18.36
N VAL A 34 -10.67 -30.28 19.43
CA VAL A 34 -10.89 -29.65 20.73
C VAL A 34 -9.68 -28.76 21.02
N PRO A 35 -9.85 -27.44 21.10
CA PRO A 35 -8.78 -26.52 21.47
C PRO A 35 -8.63 -26.42 23.00
N ALA A 36 -7.39 -26.31 23.47
CA ALA A 36 -7.01 -25.96 24.83
C ALA A 36 -5.94 -24.86 24.79
N GLU A 37 -6.03 -23.89 25.70
CA GLU A 37 -5.12 -22.75 25.77
C GLU A 37 -3.98 -22.96 26.77
N THR A 38 -4.22 -23.77 27.79
CA THR A 38 -3.28 -23.95 28.90
C THR A 38 -3.02 -25.42 29.19
N PHE A 39 -1.91 -25.69 29.89
CA PHE A 39 -1.59 -27.01 30.42
C PHE A 39 -2.73 -27.58 31.28
N GLU A 40 -3.34 -26.74 32.13
CA GLU A 40 -4.41 -27.15 33.04
C GLU A 40 -5.70 -27.54 32.31
N GLU A 41 -6.06 -26.80 31.27
CA GLU A 41 -7.18 -27.16 30.39
C GLU A 41 -6.91 -28.47 29.65
N ALA A 42 -5.71 -28.62 29.09
CA ALA A 42 -5.31 -29.85 28.41
C ALA A 42 -5.35 -31.05 29.37
N ARG A 43 -4.87 -30.89 30.61
CA ARG A 43 -4.89 -31.91 31.65
C ARG A 43 -6.31 -32.31 32.03
N ALA A 44 -7.20 -31.35 32.25
CA ALA A 44 -8.62 -31.61 32.53
C ALA A 44 -9.28 -32.36 31.36
N MET A 45 -9.07 -31.91 30.12
CA MET A 45 -9.65 -32.53 28.93
C MET A 45 -9.12 -33.95 28.69
N LEU A 46 -7.83 -34.20 28.92
CA LEU A 46 -7.21 -35.52 28.82
C LEU A 46 -7.74 -36.50 29.86
N SER A 47 -8.24 -36.02 31.00
CA SER A 47 -8.86 -36.85 32.04
C SER A 47 -10.33 -37.20 31.73
N GLU A 48 -11.05 -36.33 31.02
CA GLU A 48 -12.48 -36.47 30.73
C GLU A 48 -12.77 -37.13 29.37
N ARG A 49 -11.85 -37.01 28.40
CA ARG A 49 -12.09 -37.39 27.00
C ARG A 49 -10.91 -38.16 26.42
N ARG A 50 -11.20 -39.08 25.49
CA ARG A 50 -10.18 -39.75 24.68
C ARG A 50 -9.95 -39.02 23.37
N PHE A 51 -8.67 -38.82 23.06
CA PHE A 51 -8.18 -38.21 21.81
C PHE A 51 -7.35 -39.22 21.03
N ALA A 52 -7.49 -39.21 19.71
CA ALA A 52 -6.64 -40.00 18.82
C ALA A 52 -5.24 -39.39 18.68
N LEU A 53 -5.15 -38.05 18.75
CA LEU A 53 -3.89 -37.32 18.67
C LEU A 53 -3.95 -36.01 19.47
N VAL A 54 -2.83 -35.64 20.10
CA VAL A 54 -2.59 -34.35 20.74
C VAL A 54 -1.53 -33.60 19.95
N ILE A 55 -1.83 -32.37 19.54
CA ILE A 55 -0.84 -31.40 19.04
C ILE A 55 -0.63 -30.41 20.17
N THR A 56 0.58 -30.31 20.70
CA THR A 56 0.89 -29.38 21.79
C THR A 56 2.03 -28.46 21.39
N ASP A 57 1.94 -27.17 21.72
CA ASP A 57 3.14 -26.33 21.76
C ASP A 57 4.09 -26.85 22.85
N LEU A 58 5.38 -26.64 22.65
CA LEU A 58 6.42 -26.93 23.62
C LEU A 58 6.34 -26.01 24.84
N ARG A 59 6.03 -24.73 24.63
CA ARG A 59 6.01 -23.69 25.66
C ARG A 59 4.60 -23.11 25.72
N LEU A 60 3.90 -23.26 26.83
CA LEU A 60 2.52 -22.79 26.97
C LEU A 60 2.49 -21.65 27.98
N GLY A 61 2.26 -20.42 27.51
CA GLY A 61 2.19 -19.21 28.35
C GLY A 61 3.35 -18.23 28.17
N GLY A 62 4.14 -18.35 27.09
CA GLY A 62 5.24 -17.42 26.76
C GLY A 62 6.44 -17.40 27.72
N THR A 63 6.50 -18.28 28.71
CA THR A 63 7.64 -18.48 29.62
C THR A 63 8.66 -19.48 29.07
N ASP A 64 9.89 -19.53 29.61
CA ASP A 64 10.90 -20.57 29.25
C ASP A 64 10.54 -21.98 29.78
N SER A 65 9.36 -22.15 30.37
CA SER A 65 8.82 -23.45 30.78
C SER A 65 8.44 -24.29 29.57
N ALA A 66 8.74 -25.59 29.65
CA ALA A 66 8.51 -26.55 28.58
C ALA A 66 7.29 -27.44 28.90
N GLU A 67 6.14 -26.84 29.23
CA GLU A 67 4.94 -27.60 29.63
C GLU A 67 4.44 -28.56 28.54
N GLY A 68 4.80 -28.33 27.28
CA GLY A 68 4.52 -29.28 26.20
C GLY A 68 5.16 -30.65 26.41
N PHE A 69 6.32 -30.71 27.08
CA PHE A 69 6.91 -32.00 27.49
C PHE A 69 6.09 -32.68 28.58
N GLU A 70 5.55 -31.92 29.53
CA GLU A 70 4.71 -32.46 30.60
C GLU A 70 3.39 -33.02 30.04
N ILE A 71 2.82 -32.40 29.00
CA ILE A 71 1.63 -32.93 28.31
C ILE A 71 1.98 -34.24 27.61
N VAL A 72 3.12 -34.32 26.94
CA VAL A 72 3.56 -35.58 26.30
C VAL A 72 3.74 -36.69 27.34
N GLU A 73 4.40 -36.40 28.47
CA GLU A 73 4.57 -37.36 29.57
C GLU A 73 3.22 -37.77 30.18
N LEU A 74 2.32 -36.80 30.40
CA LEU A 74 0.97 -37.05 30.90
C LEU A 74 0.20 -37.99 29.96
N VAL A 75 0.21 -37.73 28.65
CA VAL A 75 -0.43 -38.58 27.64
C VAL A 75 0.16 -39.99 27.66
N ARG A 76 1.48 -40.13 27.84
CA ARG A 76 2.11 -41.45 27.91
C ARG A 76 1.69 -42.25 29.15
N VAL A 77 1.37 -41.58 30.25
CA VAL A 77 0.88 -42.23 31.48
C VAL A 77 -0.63 -42.51 31.41
N THR A 78 -1.43 -41.57 30.93
CA THR A 78 -2.91 -41.64 31.02
C THR A 78 -3.56 -42.27 29.79
N ALA A 79 -2.95 -42.14 28.61
CA ALA A 79 -3.49 -42.60 27.34
C ALA A 79 -2.36 -42.99 26.36
N PRO A 80 -1.61 -44.08 26.62
CA PRO A 80 -0.43 -44.45 25.84
C PRO A 80 -0.70 -44.72 24.35
N GLY A 81 -1.95 -45.02 23.96
CA GLY A 81 -2.37 -45.17 22.56
C GLY A 81 -2.58 -43.85 21.82
N THR A 82 -2.66 -42.71 22.51
CA THR A 82 -2.83 -41.40 21.88
C THR A 82 -1.51 -40.91 21.30
N ARG A 83 -1.55 -40.45 20.05
CA ARG A 83 -0.37 -39.89 19.36
C ARG A 83 -0.09 -38.45 19.80
N THR A 84 1.15 -38.03 19.77
CA THR A 84 1.59 -36.71 20.24
C THR A 84 2.52 -36.04 19.23
N ILE A 85 2.20 -34.79 18.91
CA ILE A 85 3.05 -33.92 18.10
C ILE A 85 3.39 -32.70 18.95
N ILE A 86 4.68 -32.45 19.16
CA ILE A 86 5.15 -31.14 19.65
C ILE A 86 5.25 -30.21 18.45
N PHE A 87 4.52 -29.10 18.48
CA PHE A 87 4.44 -28.13 17.41
C PHE A 87 4.98 -26.79 17.89
N THR A 88 6.24 -26.47 17.60
CA THR A 88 6.98 -25.36 18.25
C THR A 88 7.67 -24.42 17.27
N ALA A 89 7.85 -23.15 17.66
CA ALA A 89 8.68 -22.18 16.92
C ALA A 89 10.19 -22.27 17.25
N HIS A 90 10.58 -23.13 18.20
CA HIS A 90 11.94 -23.28 18.67
C HIS A 90 12.41 -24.73 18.46
N GLU A 91 12.96 -25.04 17.27
CA GLU A 91 13.57 -26.34 17.00
C GLU A 91 15.10 -26.28 17.17
N SER A 92 15.64 -27.14 18.02
CA SER A 92 17.08 -27.43 18.09
C SER A 92 17.31 -28.95 18.15
N PRO A 93 18.49 -29.44 17.73
CA PRO A 93 18.82 -30.87 17.84
C PRO A 93 18.67 -31.40 19.28
N GLN A 94 18.94 -30.57 20.28
CA GLN A 94 18.79 -30.91 21.70
C GLN A 94 17.31 -31.06 22.10
N ILE A 95 16.45 -30.11 21.70
CA ILE A 95 15.00 -30.15 21.98
C ILE A 95 14.37 -31.36 21.30
N LYS A 96 14.78 -31.68 20.07
CA LYS A 96 14.28 -32.84 19.33
C LYS A 96 14.66 -34.17 19.99
N ALA A 97 15.89 -34.31 20.47
CA ALA A 97 16.33 -35.48 21.20
C ALA A 97 15.55 -35.64 22.52
N GLU A 98 15.31 -34.54 23.24
CA GLU A 98 14.55 -34.54 24.49
C GLU A 98 13.06 -34.85 24.28
N ALA A 99 12.44 -34.31 23.23
CA ALA A 99 11.07 -34.61 22.84
C ALA A 99 10.84 -36.11 22.60
N LEU A 100 11.74 -36.74 21.84
CA LEU A 100 11.67 -38.17 21.55
C LEU A 100 11.92 -39.01 22.80
N LYS A 101 12.87 -38.60 23.66
CA LYS A 101 13.17 -39.28 24.93
C LYS A 101 11.97 -39.28 25.89
N ARG A 102 11.19 -38.19 25.90
CA ARG A 102 9.96 -38.05 26.70
C ARG A 102 8.72 -38.68 26.05
N GLY A 103 8.88 -39.23 24.85
CA GLY A 103 7.87 -40.03 24.18
C GLY A 103 7.02 -39.28 23.16
N ALA A 104 7.40 -38.09 22.68
CA ALA A 104 6.69 -37.44 21.59
C ALA A 104 6.81 -38.27 20.30
N ASP A 105 5.71 -38.47 19.55
CA ASP A 105 5.80 -39.21 18.29
C ASP A 105 6.48 -38.37 17.20
N ARG A 106 6.28 -37.05 17.20
CA ARG A 106 6.94 -36.10 16.30
C ARG A 106 7.18 -34.74 16.96
N LEU A 107 8.21 -34.05 16.49
CA LEU A 107 8.42 -32.63 16.71
C LEU A 107 8.42 -31.92 15.35
N LEU A 108 7.60 -30.88 15.21
CA LEU A 108 7.40 -30.12 13.99
C LEU A 108 7.52 -28.62 14.26
N HIS A 109 8.13 -27.89 13.31
CA HIS A 109 8.31 -26.45 13.41
C HIS A 109 7.05 -25.67 12.95
N LYS A 110 6.69 -24.58 13.65
CA LYS A 110 5.53 -23.72 13.36
C LYS A 110 5.57 -22.96 12.01
N THR A 111 6.62 -23.12 11.22
CA THR A 111 6.68 -22.66 9.80
C THR A 111 6.17 -23.71 8.81
N ILE A 112 5.84 -24.91 9.28
CA ILE A 112 5.30 -25.96 8.42
C ILE A 112 3.92 -25.54 7.89
N ARG A 113 3.66 -25.81 6.60
CA ARG A 113 2.35 -25.55 6.02
C ARG A 113 1.33 -26.51 6.61
N LEU A 114 0.11 -26.04 6.89
CA LEU A 114 -0.98 -26.87 7.42
C LEU A 114 -1.26 -28.18 6.65
N PRO A 115 -1.13 -28.24 5.30
CA PRO A 115 -1.22 -29.52 4.57
C PRO A 115 -0.14 -30.54 4.97
N ASP A 116 1.08 -30.09 5.25
CA ASP A 116 2.20 -30.95 5.65
C ASP A 116 2.05 -31.40 7.12
N LEU A 117 1.49 -30.54 7.99
CA LEU A 117 1.07 -30.92 9.35
C LEU A 117 -0.04 -31.99 9.30
N ALA A 118 -1.06 -31.80 8.46
CA ALA A 118 -2.14 -32.78 8.28
C ALA A 118 -1.65 -34.11 7.72
N GLN A 119 -0.66 -34.11 6.81
CA GLN A 119 -0.05 -35.35 6.36
C GLN A 119 0.68 -36.08 7.49
N SER A 120 1.31 -35.34 8.42
CA SER A 120 1.96 -35.93 9.60
C SER A 120 0.95 -36.54 10.57
N VAL A 121 -0.15 -35.83 10.83
CA VAL A 121 -1.29 -36.33 11.63
C VAL A 121 -1.88 -37.59 11.00
N SER A 122 -2.22 -37.56 9.71
CA SER A 122 -2.77 -38.74 9.02
C SER A 122 -1.80 -39.91 8.95
N ALA A 123 -0.49 -39.67 8.89
CA ALA A 123 0.51 -40.75 8.94
C ALA A 123 0.53 -41.42 10.32
N LEU A 124 0.57 -40.64 11.40
CA LEU A 124 0.57 -41.17 12.78
C LEU A 124 -0.71 -41.92 13.12
N LEU A 125 -1.86 -41.43 12.63
CA LEU A 125 -3.16 -42.07 12.86
C LEU A 125 -3.40 -43.31 11.97
N ALA A 126 -2.69 -43.44 10.85
CA ALA A 126 -2.76 -44.62 9.98
C ALA A 126 -1.92 -45.80 10.50
N GLU A 127 -0.97 -45.55 11.40
CA GLU A 127 -0.14 -46.60 12.04
C GLU A 127 -0.94 -47.52 12.98
N GLU A 128 -2.20 -47.17 13.34
CA GLU A 128 -3.11 -48.01 14.12
C GLU A 128 -3.75 -49.17 13.34
N MET A 129 -3.76 -49.15 12.00
CA MET A 129 -4.41 -50.22 11.21
C MET A 129 -3.61 -51.53 11.15
N THR A 130 -2.44 -51.63 11.78
CA THR A 130 -1.56 -52.81 11.76
C THR A 130 -1.44 -53.56 13.08
N ALA A 131 -2.16 -53.18 14.15
CA ALA A 131 -2.11 -53.89 15.44
C ALA A 131 -3.49 -54.48 15.82
N SER A 132 -3.55 -55.81 15.98
CA SER A 132 -4.76 -56.58 16.32
C SER A 132 -5.44 -56.16 17.63
N PRO A 133 -6.78 -56.31 17.74
CA PRO A 133 -7.54 -55.86 18.91
C PRO A 133 -7.50 -56.89 20.05
N VAL A 134 -7.22 -56.42 21.27
CA VAL A 134 -7.50 -57.17 22.51
C VAL A 134 -8.92 -56.83 22.96
N ALA A 135 -9.74 -57.87 23.14
CA ALA A 135 -11.15 -57.78 23.49
C ALA A 135 -11.37 -57.40 24.96
N PHE A 136 -12.38 -56.57 25.23
CA PHE A 136 -13.12 -56.58 26.49
C PHE A 136 -14.63 -56.40 26.26
N SER A 137 -15.39 -57.24 26.96
CA SER A 137 -16.84 -57.47 26.89
C SER A 137 -17.64 -56.40 27.66
N PRO A 138 -18.94 -56.17 27.35
CA PRO A 138 -19.73 -55.10 27.93
C PRO A 138 -20.41 -55.53 29.24
N LEU A 139 -20.59 -54.57 30.16
CA LEU A 139 -21.54 -54.70 31.28
C LEU A 139 -22.74 -53.78 31.04
N THR A 140 -23.90 -54.39 31.16
CA THR A 140 -25.27 -53.97 30.88
C THR A 140 -25.98 -53.38 32.10
N SER A 141 -27.14 -52.76 31.84
CA SER A 141 -28.32 -52.61 32.73
C SER A 141 -28.22 -51.54 33.85
N SER A 142 -29.23 -50.79 34.27
CA SER A 142 -30.67 -50.69 33.94
C SER A 142 -31.30 -49.50 34.72
N VAL A 143 -32.32 -48.87 34.10
CA VAL A 143 -33.63 -48.45 34.67
C VAL A 143 -33.74 -47.27 35.68
N GLU A 144 -34.43 -46.22 35.19
CA GLU A 144 -35.53 -45.38 35.75
C GLU A 144 -35.58 -44.92 37.23
N LYS A 145 -35.92 -43.62 37.45
CA LYS A 145 -37.28 -43.13 37.84
C LYS A 145 -37.35 -41.63 38.23
N PHE A 146 -38.34 -40.92 37.64
CA PHE A 146 -39.23 -39.84 38.14
C PHE A 146 -38.65 -38.54 38.79
N HIS A 147 -39.20 -37.32 38.69
CA HIS A 147 -40.48 -36.77 38.19
C HIS A 147 -40.36 -35.25 37.87
N ALA A 148 -41.11 -34.82 36.85
CA ALA A 148 -41.73 -33.51 36.53
C ALA A 148 -41.65 -32.31 37.51
N VAL A 149 -41.46 -31.09 36.97
CA VAL A 149 -42.52 -30.07 36.71
C VAL A 149 -42.05 -29.15 35.57
N ALA A 150 -42.94 -28.87 34.61
CA ALA A 150 -42.77 -27.93 33.50
C ALA A 150 -43.89 -26.84 33.57
N PRO A 151 -44.09 -25.99 32.55
CA PRO A 151 -43.61 -24.60 32.45
C PRO A 151 -44.78 -23.59 32.37
N PHE A 152 -44.53 -22.27 32.33
CA PHE A 152 -45.53 -21.36 31.74
C PHE A 152 -44.93 -20.09 31.12
N ALA A 153 -45.50 -19.72 29.97
CA ALA A 153 -45.16 -18.58 29.14
C ALA A 153 -46.30 -17.55 29.11
N ALA A 154 -45.91 -16.29 28.84
CA ALA A 154 -46.64 -15.20 28.16
C ALA A 154 -47.85 -14.50 28.83
N ARG A 155 -47.77 -13.16 29.03
CA ARG A 155 -48.31 -12.11 28.13
C ARG A 155 -48.29 -10.69 28.75
N VAL A 156 -47.99 -9.72 27.87
CA VAL A 156 -48.38 -8.30 27.69
C VAL A 156 -49.38 -7.63 28.67
N GLU A 157 -49.08 -6.40 29.13
CA GLU A 157 -49.88 -5.14 29.05
C GLU A 157 -49.22 -3.94 29.80
N SER A 158 -49.49 -2.71 29.36
CA SER A 158 -49.08 -1.37 29.88
C SER A 158 -50.28 -0.61 30.51
N PRO A 159 -50.26 0.69 30.90
CA PRO A 159 -49.42 1.58 31.75
C PRO A 159 -50.24 2.16 32.97
N PRO A 160 -49.87 3.26 33.70
CA PRO A 160 -50.29 4.64 33.32
C PRO A 160 -49.41 5.84 33.80
N GLN A 161 -49.84 7.06 33.38
CA GLN A 161 -49.29 8.42 33.51
C GLN A 161 -49.62 9.16 34.83
N HIS A 162 -48.83 10.18 35.24
CA HIS A 162 -49.22 11.62 35.35
C HIS A 162 -48.15 12.55 35.99
N SER A 163 -48.10 13.80 35.52
CA SER A 163 -47.18 14.94 35.80
C SER A 163 -47.54 15.78 37.05
N PRO A 164 -46.75 16.81 37.44
CA PRO A 164 -47.01 18.21 36.98
C PRO A 164 -45.76 19.15 36.83
N PRO A 165 -45.94 20.42 36.35
CA PRO A 165 -44.92 21.27 35.72
C PRO A 165 -44.56 22.56 36.50
N LEU A 166 -43.61 23.37 35.98
CA LEU A 166 -43.35 24.76 36.41
C LEU A 166 -43.14 25.72 35.22
N ASP A 167 -43.77 26.89 35.36
CA ASP A 167 -44.06 28.04 34.47
C ASP A 167 -42.85 28.94 34.08
N ARG A 168 -42.74 29.50 32.86
CA ARG A 168 -43.25 30.77 32.24
C ARG A 168 -42.75 32.10 32.88
N VAL A 169 -41.94 32.93 32.19
CA VAL A 169 -42.26 34.13 31.33
C VAL A 169 -41.61 35.41 31.95
N PRO A 170 -41.28 36.55 31.26
CA PRO A 170 -41.77 37.06 29.96
C PRO A 170 -40.75 37.59 28.92
N ALA A 171 -41.31 37.84 27.73
CA ALA A 171 -40.78 38.64 26.63
C ALA A 171 -41.06 40.14 26.79
N PHE A 172 -40.28 40.99 26.10
CA PHE A 172 -40.63 42.36 25.72
C PHE A 172 -40.22 42.63 24.26
N HIS A 173 -41.11 43.32 23.54
CA HIS A 173 -41.06 43.83 22.15
C HIS A 173 -40.93 45.39 22.22
N PRO A 174 -41.04 46.19 21.12
CA PRO A 174 -40.10 46.52 20.03
C PRO A 174 -39.91 48.08 19.87
N ALA A 175 -39.43 48.55 18.69
CA ALA A 175 -39.43 49.94 18.15
C ALA A 175 -38.31 50.90 18.64
N ALA A 176 -37.85 51.96 17.95
CA ALA A 176 -37.89 52.48 16.57
C ALA A 176 -36.91 53.69 16.52
N ASP A 177 -36.43 54.04 15.31
CA ASP A 177 -36.00 55.36 14.79
C ASP A 177 -35.12 56.36 15.59
N LEU A 178 -34.10 56.90 14.90
CA LEU A 178 -33.73 58.33 14.72
C LEU A 178 -32.36 58.40 13.98
N HIS A 179 -32.28 58.92 12.74
CA HIS A 179 -31.81 60.29 12.36
C HIS A 179 -30.50 60.72 13.07
N ALA A 180 -29.45 61.31 12.47
CA ALA A 180 -29.25 62.04 11.23
C ALA A 180 -27.74 62.25 10.93
N ASP A 181 -27.46 62.68 9.70
CA ASP A 181 -26.38 63.54 9.18
C ASP A 181 -25.10 63.82 10.00
N ALA A 182 -23.94 63.68 9.34
CA ALA A 182 -23.12 64.83 8.91
C ALA A 182 -21.78 64.38 8.26
N THR A 183 -21.61 64.72 6.98
CA THR A 183 -20.31 65.12 6.37
C THR A 183 -20.11 66.63 6.66
N PRO A 184 -19.02 67.36 6.31
CA PRO A 184 -17.87 67.03 5.44
C PRO A 184 -16.48 67.60 5.90
N SER A 185 -15.49 67.45 5.00
CA SER A 185 -14.29 68.30 4.78
C SER A 185 -13.11 68.18 5.78
N ASP A 186 -11.82 68.30 5.45
CA ASP A 186 -11.11 68.92 4.31
C ASP A 186 -9.71 68.29 4.07
N ALA A 187 -9.17 68.59 2.89
CA ALA A 187 -7.85 68.22 2.36
C ALA A 187 -6.65 68.85 3.11
N PRO A 188 -5.38 68.53 2.73
CA PRO A 188 -4.73 69.32 1.67
C PRO A 188 -3.77 68.55 0.73
N THR A 189 -3.66 69.05 -0.49
CA THR A 189 -2.55 68.89 -1.47
C THR A 189 -1.71 70.18 -1.49
N PRO A 190 -0.68 70.42 -2.36
CA PRO A 190 0.19 69.58 -3.22
C PRO A 190 1.71 69.91 -3.05
N HIS A 191 2.63 69.27 -3.79
CA HIS A 191 3.65 69.93 -4.65
C HIS A 191 4.66 68.94 -5.30
N ALA A 192 5.32 69.43 -6.35
CA ALA A 192 5.94 68.76 -7.49
C ALA A 192 7.48 68.53 -7.39
N ILE A 193 7.98 67.49 -8.11
CA ILE A 193 9.18 67.40 -9.02
C ILE A 193 10.56 67.84 -8.45
N PRO A 194 11.70 67.09 -8.61
CA PRO A 194 12.29 66.79 -9.93
C PRO A 194 13.06 65.48 -10.19
N ASP A 195 13.20 65.25 -11.50
CA ASP A 195 14.12 64.35 -12.22
C ASP A 195 15.57 64.42 -11.72
N PHE A 196 16.23 63.26 -11.72
CA PHE A 196 17.69 63.17 -11.79
C PHE A 196 18.10 62.10 -12.81
N THR A 197 18.75 62.56 -13.88
CA THR A 197 19.54 61.79 -14.84
C THR A 197 20.90 61.41 -14.23
N PRO A 198 21.49 60.30 -14.70
CA PRO A 198 22.94 60.26 -14.84
C PRO A 198 23.38 59.92 -16.29
N LEU A 199 24.07 60.91 -16.87
CA LEU A 199 25.24 60.89 -17.74
C LEU A 199 25.66 59.56 -18.41
N GLU A 200 25.72 59.61 -19.75
CA GLU A 200 26.53 58.73 -20.60
C GLU A 200 28.04 58.95 -20.38
N PRO A 201 28.85 57.94 -20.77
CA PRO A 201 29.99 58.24 -21.64
C PRO A 201 29.90 57.50 -22.98
N SER A 202 30.22 58.28 -24.01
CA SER A 202 30.40 57.93 -25.41
C SER A 202 31.46 56.84 -25.65
N THR A 203 31.20 55.91 -26.58
CA THR A 203 31.95 55.77 -27.87
C THR A 203 31.52 54.51 -28.63
N GLY A 204 31.19 54.67 -29.91
CA GLY A 204 31.62 53.72 -30.96
C GLY A 204 30.62 52.68 -31.48
N SER A 205 30.26 52.88 -32.76
CA SER A 205 29.84 51.87 -33.75
C SER A 205 28.35 51.52 -33.87
N ASN A 206 27.74 52.13 -34.89
CA ASN A 206 26.49 51.72 -35.53
C ASN A 206 26.62 50.31 -36.13
N ASN A 207 25.94 49.32 -35.55
CA ASN A 207 25.25 48.22 -36.27
C ASN A 207 24.59 47.28 -35.25
N GLY A 208 23.28 47.43 -35.02
CA GLY A 208 22.55 46.50 -34.12
C GLY A 208 21.19 46.96 -33.57
N ARG A 209 20.58 48.03 -34.09
CA ARG A 209 19.37 48.62 -33.48
C ARG A 209 18.02 48.01 -33.88
N ALA A 210 17.97 47.06 -34.82
CA ALA A 210 16.70 46.39 -35.17
C ALA A 210 16.43 45.08 -34.39
N HIS A 211 17.48 44.37 -33.95
CA HIS A 211 17.31 43.07 -33.27
C HIS A 211 17.24 43.13 -31.73
N LEU A 212 17.66 44.23 -31.10
CA LEU A 212 17.65 44.35 -29.64
C LEU A 212 16.36 44.95 -29.04
N LEU A 213 15.60 45.74 -29.82
CA LEU A 213 14.33 46.32 -29.36
C LEU A 213 13.19 45.30 -29.37
N LEU A 214 13.17 44.38 -30.34
CA LEU A 214 12.21 43.27 -30.37
C LEU A 214 12.54 42.18 -29.34
N GLY A 215 13.81 41.99 -28.97
CA GLY A 215 14.24 41.03 -27.94
C GLY A 215 13.94 41.47 -26.50
N ARG A 216 14.09 42.77 -26.17
CA ARG A 216 13.82 43.25 -24.80
C ARG A 216 12.33 43.50 -24.54
N ALA A 217 11.56 43.89 -25.56
CA ALA A 217 10.10 43.97 -25.46
C ALA A 217 9.46 42.58 -25.37
N SER A 218 9.94 41.60 -26.13
CA SER A 218 9.44 40.21 -26.06
C SER A 218 9.86 39.49 -24.78
N VAL A 219 11.04 39.78 -24.19
CA VAL A 219 11.44 39.22 -22.89
C VAL A 219 10.72 39.90 -21.72
N ARG A 220 10.48 41.22 -21.77
CA ARG A 220 9.64 41.90 -20.76
C ARG A 220 8.16 41.54 -20.88
N LEU A 221 7.65 41.34 -22.10
CA LEU A 221 6.28 40.87 -22.35
C LEU A 221 6.13 39.37 -22.05
N ALA A 222 7.12 38.53 -22.36
CA ALA A 222 7.11 37.11 -21.97
C ALA A 222 7.30 36.91 -20.46
N ALA A 223 8.04 37.80 -19.79
CA ALA A 223 8.10 37.85 -18.33
C ALA A 223 6.79 38.36 -17.70
N ARG A 224 6.07 39.27 -18.37
CA ARG A 224 4.70 39.69 -17.99
C ARG A 224 3.62 38.65 -18.33
N ILE A 225 3.86 37.78 -19.32
CA ILE A 225 2.98 36.67 -19.73
C ILE A 225 3.29 35.39 -18.93
N ARG A 226 4.34 35.39 -18.11
CA ARG A 226 4.64 34.33 -17.13
C ARG A 226 3.70 34.48 -15.92
N GLU A 227 2.41 34.35 -16.14
CA GLU A 227 1.40 34.54 -15.09
C GLU A 227 0.52 33.28 -14.94
N HIS A 228 0.96 32.37 -14.06
CA HIS A 228 0.03 31.47 -13.34
C HIS A 228 -0.98 32.27 -12.48
N ARG A 229 -0.65 33.54 -12.17
CA ARG A 229 -1.53 34.51 -11.54
C ARG A 229 -2.56 35.14 -12.49
N LEU A 230 -2.44 35.01 -13.82
CA LEU A 230 -3.34 35.66 -14.78
C LEU A 230 -4.67 34.94 -14.83
N PHE A 231 -4.73 33.62 -14.58
CA PHE A 231 -5.99 32.88 -14.60
C PHE A 231 -6.73 32.99 -13.26
N GLY A 232 -6.02 33.01 -12.12
CA GLY A 232 -6.60 33.38 -10.84
C GLY A 232 -7.02 34.85 -10.78
N ARG A 233 -6.24 35.75 -11.40
CA ARG A 233 -6.67 37.12 -11.67
C ARG A 233 -7.77 37.18 -12.71
N VAL A 234 -7.81 36.37 -13.76
CA VAL A 234 -8.90 36.39 -14.75
C VAL A 234 -10.15 35.81 -14.15
N ILE A 235 -10.11 34.78 -13.31
CA ILE A 235 -11.30 34.30 -12.58
C ILE A 235 -11.71 35.34 -11.54
N SER A 236 -10.81 35.89 -10.72
CA SER A 236 -11.18 36.93 -9.74
C SER A 236 -11.48 38.30 -10.36
N GLU A 237 -10.99 38.61 -11.55
CA GLU A 237 -11.30 39.79 -12.37
C GLU A 237 -12.54 39.53 -13.23
N VAL A 238 -12.84 38.28 -13.63
CA VAL A 238 -14.11 37.90 -14.25
C VAL A 238 -15.19 37.87 -13.18
N GLU A 239 -14.92 37.38 -11.97
CA GLU A 239 -15.82 37.47 -10.81
C GLU A 239 -16.01 38.95 -10.43
N ARG A 240 -14.94 39.75 -10.25
CA ARG A 240 -15.06 41.22 -10.01
C ARG A 240 -15.70 42.00 -11.17
N ARG A 241 -15.48 41.63 -12.44
CA ARG A 241 -16.10 42.31 -13.60
C ARG A 241 -17.49 41.79 -13.89
N ALA A 242 -17.81 40.56 -13.50
CA ALA A 242 -19.14 40.00 -13.63
C ALA A 242 -20.05 40.37 -12.45
N GLU A 243 -19.48 40.80 -11.32
CA GLU A 243 -20.15 41.57 -10.26
C GLU A 243 -20.77 42.90 -10.75
N GLY A 244 -20.66 43.25 -12.05
CA GLY A 244 -21.37 44.39 -12.63
C GLY A 244 -21.90 44.20 -14.05
N ARG A 245 -21.80 43.03 -14.69
CA ARG A 245 -22.23 42.83 -16.09
C ARG A 245 -22.86 41.45 -16.37
N PRO A 246 -24.20 41.31 -16.31
CA PRO A 246 -24.89 40.04 -16.56
C PRO A 246 -24.62 39.44 -17.96
N VAL A 247 -24.26 40.27 -18.95
CA VAL A 247 -24.03 39.86 -20.36
C VAL A 247 -22.88 38.84 -20.52
N ALA A 248 -21.85 38.90 -19.67
CA ALA A 248 -20.71 37.98 -19.75
C ALA A 248 -21.08 36.56 -19.27
N TRP A 249 -21.90 36.44 -18.21
CA TRP A 249 -22.40 35.16 -17.72
C TRP A 249 -23.33 34.49 -18.73
N TRP A 250 -24.28 35.25 -19.29
CA TRP A 250 -25.19 34.73 -20.32
C TRP A 250 -24.46 34.23 -21.56
N SER A 251 -23.36 34.88 -21.94
CA SER A 251 -22.53 34.43 -23.05
C SER A 251 -21.84 33.08 -22.79
N TRP A 252 -21.31 32.87 -21.57
CA TRP A 252 -20.74 31.56 -21.19
C TRP A 252 -21.79 30.46 -21.10
N ILE A 253 -22.95 30.77 -20.55
CA ILE A 253 -24.09 29.83 -20.49
C ILE A 253 -24.54 29.48 -21.91
N ALA A 254 -24.67 30.45 -22.81
CA ALA A 254 -25.05 30.22 -24.20
C ALA A 254 -24.01 29.38 -24.95
N LEU A 255 -22.71 29.66 -24.77
CA LEU A 255 -21.63 28.86 -25.38
C LEU A 255 -21.59 27.43 -24.84
N PHE A 256 -21.82 27.25 -23.54
CA PHE A 256 -21.92 25.93 -22.93
C PHE A 256 -23.16 25.17 -23.43
N ALA A 257 -24.31 25.83 -23.50
CA ALA A 257 -25.54 25.25 -24.05
C ALA A 257 -25.36 24.87 -25.53
N LEU A 258 -24.69 25.70 -26.33
CA LEU A 258 -24.34 25.40 -27.72
C LEU A 258 -23.40 24.19 -27.80
N PHE A 259 -22.36 24.12 -26.95
CA PHE A 259 -21.45 22.97 -26.88
C PHE A 259 -22.21 21.67 -26.57
N ILE A 260 -23.08 21.70 -25.56
CA ILE A 260 -23.93 20.56 -25.19
C ILE A 260 -24.84 20.20 -26.36
N TYR A 261 -25.55 21.17 -26.95
CA TYR A 261 -26.39 20.95 -28.12
C TYR A 261 -25.61 20.26 -29.24
N MET A 262 -24.45 20.79 -29.65
CA MET A 262 -23.61 20.18 -30.69
C MET A 262 -23.14 18.76 -30.34
N ALA A 263 -22.90 18.46 -29.06
CA ALA A 263 -22.55 17.12 -28.63
C ALA A 263 -23.76 16.16 -28.61
N LEU A 264 -24.97 16.65 -28.44
CA LEU A 264 -26.18 15.83 -28.38
C LEU A 264 -26.88 15.67 -29.74
N VAL A 265 -26.53 16.47 -30.76
CA VAL A 265 -27.11 16.32 -32.11
C VAL A 265 -26.77 14.94 -32.67
N SER A 266 -27.82 14.17 -33.00
CA SER A 266 -27.73 12.92 -33.73
C SER A 266 -27.32 13.18 -35.18
N VAL A 267 -26.35 12.43 -35.68
CA VAL A 267 -25.83 12.54 -37.05
C VAL A 267 -25.69 11.14 -37.63
N ASP A 268 -25.68 11.04 -38.97
CA ASP A 268 -25.33 9.81 -39.65
C ASP A 268 -23.94 9.30 -39.22
N VAL A 269 -23.77 7.97 -39.16
CA VAL A 269 -22.54 7.34 -38.68
C VAL A 269 -21.29 7.76 -39.48
N ARG A 270 -21.42 8.04 -40.78
CA ARG A 270 -20.29 8.51 -41.59
C ARG A 270 -19.90 9.94 -41.21
N ALA A 271 -20.89 10.80 -40.98
CA ALA A 271 -20.64 12.15 -40.49
C ALA A 271 -20.01 12.12 -39.09
N GLN A 272 -20.47 11.23 -38.21
CA GLN A 272 -19.86 11.01 -36.90
C GLN A 272 -18.38 10.62 -37.02
N VAL A 273 -18.03 9.70 -37.92
CA VAL A 273 -16.63 9.30 -38.15
C VAL A 273 -15.78 10.51 -38.56
N VAL A 274 -16.28 11.35 -39.48
CA VAL A 274 -15.57 12.57 -39.90
C VAL A 274 -15.35 13.54 -38.73
N ILE A 275 -16.40 13.79 -37.94
CA ILE A 275 -16.32 14.65 -36.74
C ILE A 275 -15.28 14.09 -35.76
N SER A 276 -15.33 12.79 -35.50
CA SER A 276 -14.40 12.08 -34.61
C SER A 276 -12.94 12.21 -35.08
N VAL A 277 -12.67 11.95 -36.37
CA VAL A 277 -11.33 12.06 -36.94
C VAL A 277 -10.82 13.50 -36.90
N ALA A 278 -11.67 14.48 -37.21
CA ALA A 278 -11.29 15.89 -37.15
C ALA A 278 -10.95 16.34 -35.71
N ALA A 279 -11.78 15.95 -34.73
CA ALA A 279 -11.55 16.25 -33.32
C ALA A 279 -10.25 15.61 -32.82
N LEU A 280 -10.02 14.33 -33.12
CA LEU A 280 -8.79 13.62 -32.76
C LEU A 280 -7.55 14.22 -33.44
N GLY A 281 -7.66 14.58 -34.73
CA GLY A 281 -6.60 15.26 -35.47
C GLY A 281 -6.21 16.59 -34.81
N LEU A 282 -7.20 17.39 -34.41
CA LEU A 282 -6.96 18.63 -33.69
C LEU A 282 -6.36 18.38 -32.30
N MET A 283 -6.82 17.37 -31.57
CA MET A 283 -6.20 16.97 -30.29
C MET A 283 -4.72 16.61 -30.48
N LEU A 284 -4.38 15.82 -31.51
CA LEU A 284 -2.99 15.44 -31.81
C LEU A 284 -2.11 16.66 -32.14
N LEU A 285 -2.65 17.65 -32.85
CA LEU A 285 -1.96 18.92 -33.12
C LEU A 285 -1.71 19.72 -31.83
N LEU A 286 -2.72 19.79 -30.95
CA LEU A 286 -2.63 20.54 -29.70
C LEU A 286 -1.74 19.86 -28.64
N ARG A 287 -1.58 18.53 -28.70
CA ARG A 287 -0.82 17.71 -27.73
C ARG A 287 0.62 18.19 -27.51
N LYS A 288 1.28 18.75 -28.55
CA LYS A 288 2.69 19.17 -28.49
C LYS A 288 2.93 20.48 -27.71
N SER A 289 1.89 21.29 -27.47
CA SER A 289 2.03 22.60 -26.83
C SER A 289 1.47 22.61 -25.41
N LYS A 290 2.36 22.59 -24.42
CA LYS A 290 1.98 22.56 -22.99
C LYS A 290 1.88 23.95 -22.33
N GLN A 291 2.25 25.03 -23.03
CA GLN A 291 2.54 26.31 -22.38
C GLN A 291 1.37 27.31 -22.34
N ALA A 292 0.25 27.08 -23.03
CA ALA A 292 -0.90 27.98 -22.98
C ALA A 292 -2.12 27.29 -22.37
N VAL A 293 -2.61 27.81 -21.24
CA VAL A 293 -3.83 27.34 -20.54
C VAL A 293 -5.02 27.20 -21.50
N VAL A 294 -5.16 28.14 -22.44
CA VAL A 294 -6.22 28.10 -23.47
C VAL A 294 -6.14 26.83 -24.33
N ARG A 295 -4.94 26.44 -24.80
CA ARG A 295 -4.76 25.25 -25.66
C ARG A 295 -5.10 23.98 -24.91
N ARG A 296 -4.72 23.90 -23.63
CA ARG A 296 -5.09 22.81 -22.73
C ARG A 296 -6.60 22.69 -22.58
N ASN A 297 -7.28 23.81 -22.33
CA ASN A 297 -8.73 23.81 -22.13
C ASN A 297 -9.46 23.40 -23.41
N VAL A 298 -9.04 23.88 -24.59
CA VAL A 298 -9.58 23.40 -25.88
C VAL A 298 -9.35 21.90 -26.05
N PHE A 299 -8.16 21.40 -25.69
CA PHE A 299 -7.86 19.98 -25.74
C PHE A 299 -8.77 19.14 -24.82
N PHE A 300 -9.07 19.60 -23.61
CA PHE A 300 -10.05 18.95 -22.72
C PHE A 300 -11.49 19.06 -23.22
N LEU A 301 -11.87 20.19 -23.83
CA LEU A 301 -13.19 20.35 -24.43
C LEU A 301 -13.41 19.37 -25.59
N LEU A 302 -12.41 19.16 -26.45
CA LEU A 302 -12.47 18.17 -27.52
C LEU A 302 -12.57 16.74 -26.97
N GLY A 303 -11.77 16.41 -25.95
CA GLY A 303 -11.86 15.11 -25.27
C GLY A 303 -13.22 14.89 -24.60
N SER A 304 -13.78 15.93 -23.97
CA SER A 304 -15.11 15.90 -23.36
C SER A 304 -16.23 15.79 -24.39
N PHE A 305 -16.08 16.46 -25.54
CA PHE A 305 -17.01 16.41 -26.65
C PHE A 305 -17.15 14.99 -27.19
N LEU A 306 -16.04 14.32 -27.48
CA LEU A 306 -16.06 12.92 -27.94
C LEU A 306 -16.72 12.00 -26.90
N SER A 307 -16.41 12.17 -25.62
CA SER A 307 -17.02 11.40 -24.54
C SER A 307 -18.51 11.66 -24.37
N LEU A 308 -18.97 12.91 -24.53
CA LEU A 308 -20.39 13.24 -24.43
C LEU A 308 -21.19 12.69 -25.61
N ARG A 309 -20.63 12.75 -26.83
CA ARG A 309 -21.22 12.09 -28.01
C ARG A 309 -21.34 10.59 -27.81
N TYR A 310 -20.29 9.95 -27.33
CA TYR A 310 -20.31 8.53 -26.97
C TYR A 310 -21.35 8.23 -25.91
N PHE A 311 -21.41 9.02 -24.83
CA PHE A 311 -22.33 8.83 -23.73
C PHE A 311 -23.80 8.93 -24.18
N PHE A 312 -24.11 9.93 -25.00
CA PHE A 312 -25.45 10.11 -25.57
C PHE A 312 -25.84 8.91 -26.44
N TRP A 313 -24.99 8.55 -27.40
CA TRP A 313 -25.20 7.37 -28.24
C TRP A 313 -25.36 6.07 -27.42
N ARG A 314 -24.48 5.85 -26.44
CA ARG A 314 -24.53 4.69 -25.55
C ARG A 314 -25.85 4.63 -24.78
N THR A 315 -26.36 5.78 -24.34
CA THR A 315 -27.58 5.85 -23.52
C THR A 315 -28.84 5.62 -24.36
N PHE A 316 -28.96 6.27 -25.51
CA PHE A 316 -30.21 6.30 -26.28
C PHE A 316 -30.29 5.24 -27.38
N ASP A 317 -29.16 4.86 -27.98
CA ASP A 317 -29.17 4.01 -29.18
C ASP A 317 -28.83 2.54 -28.87
N THR A 318 -28.08 2.29 -27.79
CA THR A 318 -27.56 0.94 -27.49
C THR A 318 -28.21 0.25 -26.29
N LEU A 319 -28.88 1.00 -25.41
CA LEU A 319 -29.50 0.49 -24.18
C LEU A 319 -30.96 0.09 -24.44
N THR A 320 -31.16 -1.05 -25.11
CA THR A 320 -32.50 -1.57 -25.43
C THR A 320 -32.92 -2.68 -24.47
N TYR A 321 -34.18 -2.67 -24.03
CA TYR A 321 -34.74 -3.80 -23.27
C TYR A 321 -34.96 -5.00 -24.20
N VAL A 322 -34.39 -6.15 -23.83
CA VAL A 322 -34.56 -7.43 -24.55
C VAL A 322 -35.26 -8.42 -23.63
N ASP A 323 -34.60 -8.73 -22.52
CA ASP A 323 -35.10 -9.57 -21.43
C ASP A 323 -34.47 -9.11 -20.11
N PHE A 324 -34.98 -9.62 -19.00
CA PHE A 324 -34.55 -9.19 -17.66
C PHE A 324 -33.05 -9.40 -17.39
N LEU A 325 -32.49 -10.55 -17.80
CA LEU A 325 -31.08 -10.87 -17.52
C LEU A 325 -30.15 -10.05 -18.43
N SER A 326 -30.47 -9.96 -19.73
CA SER A 326 -29.70 -9.13 -20.67
C SER A 326 -29.74 -7.66 -20.27
N PHE A 327 -30.90 -7.14 -19.90
CA PHE A 327 -31.04 -5.75 -19.47
C PHE A 327 -30.30 -5.48 -18.16
N GLY A 328 -30.38 -6.39 -17.17
CA GLY A 328 -29.61 -6.29 -15.93
C GLY A 328 -28.10 -6.23 -16.19
N ALA A 329 -27.58 -7.11 -17.04
CA ALA A 329 -26.17 -7.10 -17.41
C ALA A 329 -25.77 -5.87 -18.25
N ALA A 330 -26.66 -5.38 -19.14
CA ALA A 330 -26.47 -4.14 -19.88
C ALA A 330 -26.37 -2.92 -18.96
N ILE A 331 -27.21 -2.85 -17.91
CA ILE A 331 -27.18 -1.78 -16.90
C ILE A 331 -25.90 -1.84 -16.07
N LEU A 332 -25.44 -3.03 -15.67
CA LEU A 332 -24.17 -3.16 -14.95
C LEU A 332 -22.99 -2.63 -15.79
N LEU A 333 -22.92 -3.00 -17.07
CA LEU A 333 -21.92 -2.46 -17.99
C LEU A 333 -22.07 -0.94 -18.15
N TYR A 334 -23.28 -0.45 -18.39
CA TYR A 334 -23.57 0.97 -18.56
C TYR A 334 -23.14 1.79 -17.33
N LEU A 335 -23.43 1.33 -16.11
CA LEU A 335 -23.01 2.02 -14.88
C LEU A 335 -21.49 2.02 -14.69
N ALA A 336 -20.79 0.95 -15.10
CA ALA A 336 -19.33 0.92 -15.10
C ALA A 336 -18.73 1.95 -16.10
N GLU A 337 -19.38 2.16 -17.25
CA GLU A 337 -18.99 3.17 -18.23
C GLU A 337 -19.32 4.59 -17.77
N VAL A 338 -20.50 4.81 -17.18
CA VAL A 338 -20.90 6.08 -16.55
C VAL A 338 -19.88 6.47 -15.48
N TYR A 339 -19.47 5.53 -14.64
CA TYR A 339 -18.41 5.73 -13.66
C TYR A 339 -17.12 6.22 -14.34
N GLY A 340 -16.64 5.52 -15.38
CA GLY A 340 -15.41 5.87 -16.09
C GLY A 340 -15.47 7.26 -16.74
N ILE A 341 -16.58 7.59 -17.40
CA ILE A 341 -16.81 8.89 -18.02
C ILE A 341 -16.89 10.00 -16.96
N THR A 342 -17.54 9.73 -15.83
CA THR A 342 -17.63 10.68 -14.72
C THR A 342 -16.25 11.00 -14.15
N ILE A 343 -15.45 9.98 -13.81
CA ILE A 343 -14.08 10.18 -13.33
C ILE A 343 -13.23 10.89 -14.37
N TYR A 344 -13.37 10.54 -15.66
CA TYR A 344 -12.66 11.18 -16.75
C TYR A 344 -12.95 12.70 -16.83
N VAL A 345 -14.23 13.08 -16.83
CA VAL A 345 -14.66 14.49 -16.91
C VAL A 345 -14.26 15.27 -15.66
N VAL A 346 -14.55 14.73 -14.47
CA VAL A 346 -14.23 15.40 -13.21
C VAL A 346 -12.71 15.50 -13.01
N SER A 347 -11.93 14.50 -13.44
CA SER A 347 -10.46 14.59 -13.40
C SER A 347 -9.90 15.70 -14.29
N MET A 348 -10.51 15.97 -15.45
CA MET A 348 -10.12 17.14 -16.27
C MET A 348 -10.44 18.46 -15.56
N PHE A 349 -11.57 18.54 -14.85
CA PHE A 349 -11.93 19.69 -14.03
C PHE A 349 -10.93 19.92 -12.89
N VAL A 350 -10.63 18.88 -12.10
CA VAL A 350 -9.64 18.95 -11.02
C VAL A 350 -8.28 19.40 -11.56
N ASN A 351 -7.88 18.87 -12.71
CA ASN A 351 -6.60 19.17 -13.33
C ASN A 351 -6.72 20.25 -14.41
N VAL A 352 -7.62 21.23 -14.30
CA VAL A 352 -7.73 22.29 -15.33
C VAL A 352 -6.51 23.22 -15.30
N ALA A 353 -6.07 23.62 -14.10
CA ALA A 353 -4.97 24.55 -13.89
C ALA A 353 -4.16 24.22 -12.61
N PRO A 354 -3.39 23.11 -12.58
CA PRO A 354 -2.58 22.73 -11.43
C PRO A 354 -1.70 23.88 -10.94
N LEU A 355 -1.80 24.17 -9.64
CA LEU A 355 -1.09 25.27 -9.01
C LEU A 355 0.36 24.88 -8.69
N GLU A 356 1.29 25.77 -8.99
CA GLU A 356 2.70 25.65 -8.56
C GLU A 356 2.95 26.67 -7.45
N ARG A 357 3.21 26.16 -6.25
CA ARG A 357 3.59 26.95 -5.09
C ARG A 357 5.08 26.81 -4.84
N GLU A 358 5.71 27.94 -4.60
CA GLU A 358 7.04 27.99 -4.00
C GLU A 358 6.89 28.09 -2.47
N PRO A 359 7.85 27.57 -1.70
CA PRO A 359 7.93 27.82 -0.26
C PRO A 359 7.83 29.31 0.06
N ALA A 360 6.99 29.65 1.03
CA ALA A 360 6.87 31.02 1.52
C ALA A 360 8.12 31.39 2.34
N PRO A 361 8.70 32.60 2.14
CA PRO A 361 9.85 33.02 2.94
C PRO A 361 9.48 33.17 4.41
N LEU A 362 10.38 32.74 5.28
CA LEU A 362 10.26 32.97 6.73
C LEU A 362 10.81 34.35 7.11
N PRO A 363 10.25 35.01 8.15
CA PRO A 363 10.81 36.23 8.71
C PRO A 363 12.26 36.02 9.13
N LYS A 364 13.09 37.07 9.00
CA LYS A 364 14.50 37.01 9.45
C LYS A 364 14.62 36.78 10.95
N ASN A 365 13.66 37.31 11.71
CA ASN A 365 13.60 37.14 13.15
C ASN A 365 12.96 35.78 13.48
N GLN A 366 13.76 34.87 14.04
CA GLN A 366 13.30 33.52 14.42
C GLN A 366 12.35 33.52 15.62
N ASP A 367 12.25 34.61 16.38
CA ASP A 367 11.26 34.73 17.46
C ASP A 367 9.81 34.75 16.95
N GLU A 368 9.59 35.25 15.74
CA GLU A 368 8.28 35.31 15.07
C GLU A 368 7.83 33.95 14.53
N TRP A 369 8.73 32.96 14.51
CA TRP A 369 8.40 31.64 14.00
C TRP A 369 7.49 30.90 15.00
N PRO A 370 6.42 30.23 14.54
CA PRO A 370 5.50 29.51 15.40
C PRO A 370 6.19 28.30 16.03
N THR A 371 5.67 27.86 17.17
CA THR A 371 6.11 26.60 17.79
C THR A 371 5.53 25.40 17.05
N VAL A 372 6.29 24.31 16.94
CA VAL A 372 5.89 23.11 16.17
C VAL A 372 6.07 21.84 16.98
N ASP A 373 5.03 21.03 17.12
CA ASP A 373 5.16 19.68 17.68
C ASP A 373 5.21 18.65 16.55
N ILE A 374 6.29 17.87 16.50
CA ILE A 374 6.48 16.78 15.54
C ILE A 374 5.97 15.50 16.19
N MET A 375 4.91 14.91 15.65
CA MET A 375 4.25 13.73 16.19
C MET A 375 4.44 12.52 15.29
N VAL A 376 4.99 11.45 15.87
CA VAL A 376 5.24 10.16 15.21
C VAL A 376 4.36 9.09 15.84
N PRO A 377 3.13 8.85 15.36
CA PRO A 377 2.31 7.72 15.80
C PRO A 377 2.89 6.37 15.35
N SER A 378 2.88 5.40 16.27
CA SER A 378 3.33 4.02 16.07
C SER A 378 2.40 3.01 16.77
N TYR A 379 2.36 1.78 16.25
CA TYR A 379 1.62 0.66 16.81
C TYR A 379 2.47 -0.61 16.97
N ASN A 380 3.09 -1.07 15.88
CA ASN A 380 3.87 -2.32 15.85
C ASN A 380 5.19 -2.19 15.08
N GLU A 381 5.56 -0.98 14.66
CA GLU A 381 6.80 -0.75 13.94
C GLU A 381 8.00 -1.08 14.82
N ASP A 382 9.02 -1.65 14.20
CA ASP A 382 10.26 -2.06 14.85
C ASP A 382 10.98 -0.83 15.45
N PRO A 383 11.58 -0.95 16.66
CA PRO A 383 12.39 0.12 17.24
C PRO A 383 13.45 0.70 16.31
N ASP A 384 14.06 -0.11 15.42
CA ASP A 384 15.08 0.36 14.47
C ASP A 384 14.48 1.32 13.42
N ILE A 385 13.23 1.10 13.01
CA ILE A 385 12.53 2.00 12.07
C ILE A 385 12.20 3.32 12.79
N LEU A 386 11.73 3.23 14.04
CA LEU A 386 11.40 4.40 14.87
C LEU A 386 12.63 5.23 15.20
N GLU A 387 13.76 4.60 15.53
CA GLU A 387 15.04 5.25 15.77
C GLU A 387 15.41 6.17 14.60
N VAL A 388 15.34 5.66 13.37
CA VAL A 388 15.69 6.42 12.17
C VAL A 388 14.80 7.64 11.99
N THR A 389 13.48 7.48 12.13
CA THR A 389 12.52 8.57 11.97
C THR A 389 12.65 9.62 13.08
N LEU A 390 12.82 9.19 14.32
CA LEU A 390 12.96 10.10 15.48
C LEU A 390 14.28 10.89 15.42
N LEU A 391 15.41 10.23 15.13
CA LEU A 391 16.69 10.93 14.97
C LEU A 391 16.61 11.98 13.84
N ALA A 392 16.05 11.63 12.68
CA ALA A 392 15.85 12.60 11.60
C ALA A 392 14.92 13.76 12.01
N ALA A 393 13.89 13.50 12.81
CA ALA A 393 13.00 14.54 13.33
C ALA A 393 13.71 15.51 14.28
N THR A 394 14.67 15.04 15.08
CA THR A 394 15.52 15.92 15.93
C THR A 394 16.49 16.78 15.14
N GLN A 395 16.84 16.39 13.91
CA GLN A 395 17.79 17.07 13.03
C GLN A 395 17.13 18.11 12.08
N VAL A 396 15.83 18.35 12.23
CA VAL A 396 15.12 19.34 11.41
C VAL A 396 15.67 20.74 11.68
N ARG A 397 15.95 21.50 10.61
CA ARG A 397 16.42 22.87 10.70
C ARG A 397 15.30 23.80 11.16
N TYR A 398 15.30 24.07 12.45
CA TYR A 398 14.41 25.00 13.12
C TYR A 398 15.05 25.38 14.46
N PRO A 399 14.71 26.53 15.09
CA PRO A 399 15.26 26.86 16.40
C PRO A 399 14.87 25.80 17.43
N GLU A 400 15.83 25.24 18.16
CA GLU A 400 15.61 24.10 19.08
C GLU A 400 14.49 24.38 20.10
N ARG A 401 14.40 25.61 20.62
CA ARG A 401 13.32 26.02 21.55
C ARG A 401 11.92 26.13 20.93
N LYS A 402 11.81 26.00 19.60
CA LYS A 402 10.57 26.22 18.83
C LYS A 402 9.99 24.92 18.28
N PHE A 403 10.60 23.77 18.52
CA PHE A 403 9.97 22.49 18.19
C PHE A 403 10.25 21.41 19.21
N ASN A 404 9.35 20.42 19.28
CA ASN A 404 9.48 19.26 20.14
C ASN A 404 9.13 18.00 19.33
N VAL A 405 9.80 16.87 19.63
CA VAL A 405 9.54 15.59 18.98
C VAL A 405 8.80 14.66 19.94
N TYR A 406 7.71 14.05 19.48
CA TYR A 406 6.86 13.13 20.24
C TYR A 406 6.72 11.78 19.54
N LEU A 407 6.99 10.70 20.27
CA LEU A 407 6.63 9.34 19.86
C LEU A 407 5.29 8.98 20.53
N LEU A 408 4.27 8.67 19.72
CA LEU A 408 2.94 8.30 20.22
C LEU A 408 2.71 6.80 20.03
N ASP A 409 2.76 6.00 21.09
CA ASP A 409 2.77 4.53 20.99
C ASP A 409 1.45 3.87 21.45
N ASP A 410 0.73 3.29 20.48
CA ASP A 410 -0.47 2.46 20.71
C ASP A 410 -0.15 0.98 20.97
N GLY A 411 1.10 0.56 20.75
CA GLY A 411 1.55 -0.81 21.01
C GLY A 411 1.78 -1.08 22.50
N GLY A 412 2.22 -0.05 23.23
CA GLY A 412 2.57 -0.09 24.66
C GLY A 412 1.50 0.45 25.61
N THR A 413 0.23 0.56 25.21
CA THR A 413 -0.85 1.12 26.06
C THR A 413 -1.11 0.30 27.33
N VAL A 414 -1.74 0.93 28.34
CA VAL A 414 -2.10 0.24 29.60
C VAL A 414 -2.97 -0.98 29.31
N GLN A 415 -3.94 -0.85 28.41
CA GLN A 415 -4.76 -1.96 27.93
C GLN A 415 -3.92 -3.14 27.39
N ARG A 416 -2.89 -2.87 26.57
CA ARG A 416 -2.05 -3.89 25.94
C ARG A 416 -1.08 -4.52 26.94
N ARG A 417 -0.53 -3.74 27.88
CA ARG A 417 0.34 -4.25 28.95
C ARG A 417 -0.41 -5.09 29.99
N ASN A 418 -1.73 -4.97 30.03
CA ASN A 418 -2.66 -5.73 30.86
C ASN A 418 -3.58 -6.62 30.00
N ASP A 419 -3.14 -7.02 28.81
CA ASP A 419 -3.88 -7.97 27.97
C ASP A 419 -4.11 -9.28 28.73
N ARG A 420 -5.21 -9.98 28.41
CA ARG A 420 -5.54 -11.27 29.05
C ARG A 420 -4.53 -12.35 28.69
N ASP A 421 -4.00 -12.24 27.48
CA ASP A 421 -2.92 -13.08 26.97
C ASP A 421 -1.57 -12.61 27.58
N PRO A 422 -0.91 -13.42 28.43
CA PRO A 422 0.35 -13.04 29.09
C PRO A 422 1.48 -12.75 28.11
N ALA A 423 1.53 -13.42 26.96
CA ALA A 423 2.56 -13.21 25.95
C ALA A 423 2.39 -11.84 25.26
N LYS A 424 1.16 -11.48 24.90
CA LYS A 424 0.84 -10.14 24.37
C LYS A 424 1.12 -9.05 25.41
N ALA A 425 0.79 -9.30 26.67
CA ALA A 425 1.06 -8.37 27.76
C ALA A 425 2.57 -8.17 28.00
N ALA A 426 3.35 -9.25 28.00
CA ALA A 426 4.81 -9.20 28.14
C ALA A 426 5.46 -8.45 26.97
N ALA A 427 5.06 -8.75 25.72
CA ALA A 427 5.55 -8.06 24.53
C ALA A 427 5.23 -6.55 24.57
N ALA A 428 4.03 -6.16 25.02
CA ALA A 428 3.65 -4.76 25.18
C ALA A 428 4.45 -4.05 26.29
N ARG A 429 4.79 -4.74 27.39
CA ARG A 429 5.64 -4.19 28.46
C ARG A 429 7.06 -3.98 27.98
N GLN A 430 7.63 -4.98 27.32
CA GLN A 430 8.96 -4.88 26.72
C GLN A 430 9.03 -3.72 25.73
N ARG A 431 8.05 -3.62 24.81
CA ARG A 431 7.95 -2.50 23.87
C ARG A 431 7.89 -1.15 24.58
N TYR A 432 7.04 -1.02 25.60
CA TYR A 432 6.92 0.22 26.39
C TYR A 432 8.28 0.63 26.99
N GLU A 433 9.00 -0.30 27.60
CA GLU A 433 10.32 -0.03 28.20
C GLU A 433 11.36 0.33 27.13
N THR A 434 11.43 -0.45 26.05
CA THR A 434 12.35 -0.21 24.93
C THR A 434 12.13 1.17 24.30
N LEU A 435 10.87 1.50 23.95
CA LEU A 435 10.57 2.75 23.26
C LEU A 435 10.66 3.97 24.17
N ARG A 436 10.36 3.82 25.46
CA ARG A 436 10.58 4.89 26.45
C ARG A 436 12.07 5.18 26.60
N SER A 437 12.90 4.15 26.69
CA SER A 437 14.36 4.27 26.77
C SER A 437 14.94 4.90 25.50
N LEU A 438 14.53 4.39 24.33
CA LEU A 438 14.93 4.92 23.02
C LEU A 438 14.57 6.40 22.87
N SER A 439 13.33 6.78 23.23
CA SER A 439 12.89 8.17 23.15
C SER A 439 13.70 9.08 24.07
N ALA A 440 13.98 8.63 25.30
CA ALA A 440 14.81 9.38 26.24
C ALA A 440 16.26 9.55 25.74
N HIS A 441 16.82 8.53 25.10
CA HIS A 441 18.17 8.59 24.52
C HIS A 441 18.26 9.56 23.34
N ILE A 442 17.23 9.60 22.50
CA ILE A 442 17.16 10.49 21.32
C ILE A 442 16.80 11.94 21.71
N GLY A 443 16.18 12.15 22.87
CA GLY A 443 15.62 13.46 23.25
C GLY A 443 14.19 13.68 22.72
N ALA A 444 13.46 12.61 22.42
CA ALA A 444 12.04 12.65 22.08
C ALA A 444 11.16 12.38 23.31
N THR A 445 9.95 12.96 23.32
CA THR A 445 8.96 12.72 24.37
C THR A 445 8.12 11.48 24.04
N TYR A 446 8.18 10.45 24.88
CA TYR A 446 7.35 9.27 24.76
C TYR A 446 5.95 9.51 25.34
N VAL A 447 4.91 9.25 24.57
CA VAL A 447 3.50 9.34 24.98
C VAL A 447 2.77 8.04 24.65
N THR A 448 1.97 7.55 25.59
CA THR A 448 1.04 6.44 25.39
C THR A 448 -0.27 6.76 26.12
N ARG A 449 -1.25 5.85 26.05
CA ARG A 449 -2.60 6.07 26.58
C ARG A 449 -3.17 4.84 27.29
N GLU A 450 -4.32 5.04 27.93
CA GLU A 450 -5.02 4.00 28.68
C GLU A 450 -5.56 2.88 27.77
N LYS A 451 -6.26 3.25 26.68
CA LYS A 451 -6.97 2.30 25.79
C LYS A 451 -6.81 2.65 24.32
N ASN A 452 -6.84 1.63 23.47
CA ASN A 452 -6.77 1.76 22.01
C ASN A 452 -8.16 2.06 21.44
N VAL A 453 -8.52 3.34 21.38
CA VAL A 453 -9.80 3.82 20.81
C VAL A 453 -9.53 4.67 19.57
N HIS A 454 -10.27 4.48 18.48
CA HIS A 454 -10.08 5.20 17.20
C HIS A 454 -8.68 5.11 16.57
N ALA A 455 -7.93 4.03 16.84
CA ALA A 455 -6.62 3.74 16.23
C ALA A 455 -5.70 4.99 16.20
N LYS A 456 -5.09 5.27 15.05
CA LYS A 456 -4.17 6.39 14.83
C LYS A 456 -4.77 7.77 15.14
N ALA A 457 -6.03 8.02 14.76
CA ALA A 457 -6.72 9.28 15.08
C ALA A 457 -6.76 9.52 16.59
N GLY A 458 -7.18 8.51 17.35
CA GLY A 458 -7.23 8.59 18.81
C GLY A 458 -5.84 8.70 19.45
N ASN A 459 -4.82 8.08 18.86
CA ASN A 459 -3.43 8.20 19.32
C ASN A 459 -2.91 9.64 19.16
N ILE A 460 -3.11 10.25 17.98
CA ILE A 460 -2.76 11.66 17.73
C ILE A 460 -3.53 12.59 18.68
N ASN A 461 -4.84 12.37 18.87
CA ASN A 461 -5.64 13.18 19.79
C ASN A 461 -5.15 13.09 21.24
N SER A 462 -4.71 11.92 21.68
CA SER A 462 -4.04 11.76 22.97
C SER A 462 -2.72 12.53 23.03
N GLY A 463 -1.92 12.50 21.96
CA GLY A 463 -0.68 13.29 21.86
C GLY A 463 -0.91 14.81 21.87
N LEU A 464 -1.97 15.29 21.22
CA LEU A 464 -2.37 16.71 21.24
C LEU A 464 -2.66 17.21 22.65
N ALA A 465 -3.15 16.35 23.55
CA ALA A 465 -3.39 16.71 24.96
C ALA A 465 -2.10 16.85 25.79
N HIS A 466 -0.95 16.35 25.32
CA HIS A 466 0.34 16.34 26.02
C HIS A 466 1.36 17.34 25.45
N SER A 467 0.94 18.23 24.57
CA SER A 467 1.82 19.08 23.78
C SER A 467 1.20 20.47 23.64
N ASN A 468 1.98 21.53 23.35
CA ASN A 468 1.52 22.94 23.39
C ASN A 468 1.87 23.79 22.14
N GLY A 469 2.44 23.21 21.10
CA GLY A 469 2.81 23.88 19.85
C GLY A 469 1.66 24.47 19.05
N ASP A 470 1.93 25.59 18.37
CA ASP A 470 0.96 26.28 17.49
C ASP A 470 0.61 25.44 16.25
N LEU A 471 1.61 24.74 15.72
CA LEU A 471 1.52 23.84 14.57
C LEU A 471 1.90 22.42 14.98
N VAL A 472 1.39 21.44 14.24
CA VAL A 472 1.66 20.02 14.46
C VAL A 472 2.09 19.38 13.14
N LEU A 473 3.31 18.85 13.09
CA LEU A 473 3.79 18.04 11.97
C LEU A 473 3.49 16.57 12.28
N ILE A 474 2.68 15.92 11.45
CA ILE A 474 2.37 14.50 11.58
C ILE A 474 3.22 13.68 10.61
N LEU A 475 3.95 12.70 11.15
CA LEU A 475 4.79 11.76 10.40
C LEU A 475 4.42 10.32 10.76
N ASP A 476 4.18 9.49 9.77
CA ASP A 476 4.11 8.04 10.00
C ASP A 476 5.47 7.53 10.52
N ALA A 477 5.44 6.46 11.31
CA ALA A 477 6.63 5.83 11.89
C ALA A 477 7.73 5.49 10.86
N ASP A 478 7.34 5.20 9.62
CA ASP A 478 8.25 4.89 8.50
C ASP A 478 8.51 6.08 7.56
N HIS A 479 8.02 7.29 7.87
CA HIS A 479 8.21 8.49 7.05
C HIS A 479 9.30 9.39 7.66
N VAL A 480 10.54 9.13 7.26
CA VAL A 480 11.72 9.87 7.73
C VAL A 480 11.74 11.28 7.13
N PRO A 481 11.70 12.37 7.93
CA PRO A 481 11.68 13.73 7.40
C PRO A 481 13.04 14.18 6.87
N ALA A 482 13.01 15.04 5.85
CA ALA A 482 14.15 15.84 5.45
C ALA A 482 14.33 17.03 6.40
N ALA A 483 15.57 17.50 6.56
CA ALA A 483 15.90 18.53 7.55
C ALA A 483 15.26 19.90 7.21
N ASP A 484 14.85 20.11 5.98
CA ASP A 484 14.29 21.36 5.47
C ASP A 484 12.76 21.44 5.52
N ILE A 485 12.08 20.43 6.07
CA ILE A 485 10.62 20.32 6.01
C ILE A 485 9.90 21.50 6.68
N LEU A 486 10.36 21.96 7.85
CA LEU A 486 9.74 23.09 8.55
C LEU A 486 10.05 24.43 7.88
N GLU A 487 11.32 24.65 7.47
CA GLU A 487 11.74 25.87 6.76
C GLU A 487 10.89 26.12 5.51
N LYS A 488 10.54 25.06 4.78
CA LYS A 488 9.81 25.15 3.52
C LYS A 488 8.29 25.18 3.68
N THR A 489 7.73 24.84 4.84
CA THR A 489 6.27 24.71 5.02
C THR A 489 5.67 25.76 5.94
N VAL A 490 6.37 26.15 7.01
CA VAL A 490 5.84 27.03 8.07
C VAL A 490 5.44 28.41 7.54
N GLY A 491 6.17 28.96 6.58
CA GLY A 491 5.94 30.31 6.06
C GLY A 491 4.51 30.54 5.51
N LEU A 492 3.83 29.50 5.01
CA LEU A 492 2.47 29.62 4.51
C LEU A 492 1.44 29.87 5.63
N PHE A 493 1.69 29.38 6.84
CA PHE A 493 0.85 29.64 8.01
C PHE A 493 0.99 31.08 8.53
N LEU A 494 2.12 31.73 8.26
CA LEU A 494 2.36 33.13 8.60
C LEU A 494 1.70 34.08 7.59
N GLN A 495 1.55 33.65 6.33
CA GLN A 495 0.91 34.44 5.28
C GLN A 495 -0.63 34.38 5.34
N ASP A 496 -1.18 33.29 5.85
CA ASP A 496 -2.62 33.06 5.91
C ASP A 496 -3.02 32.46 7.27
N GLU A 497 -3.70 33.28 8.08
CA GLU A 497 -4.18 32.86 9.39
C GLU A 497 -5.23 31.74 9.29
N LYS A 498 -6.00 31.67 8.19
CA LYS A 498 -6.98 30.60 7.92
C LYS A 498 -6.36 29.32 7.36
N MET A 499 -5.04 29.31 7.10
CA MET A 499 -4.33 28.10 6.71
C MET A 499 -4.38 27.07 7.84
N PHE A 500 -5.02 25.94 7.61
CA PHE A 500 -5.04 24.81 8.54
C PHE A 500 -4.09 23.69 8.14
N LEU A 501 -3.71 23.59 6.86
CA LEU A 501 -2.95 22.46 6.34
C LEU A 501 -1.92 22.92 5.30
N VAL A 502 -0.68 22.44 5.46
CA VAL A 502 0.31 22.39 4.39
C VAL A 502 0.68 20.92 4.17
N GLN A 503 0.21 20.34 3.07
CA GLN A 503 0.51 18.97 2.68
C GLN A 503 1.76 18.92 1.78
N THR A 504 2.57 17.89 1.98
CA THR A 504 3.76 17.60 1.16
C THR A 504 3.63 16.21 0.49
N PRO A 505 4.39 15.90 -0.57
CA PRO A 505 4.30 14.64 -1.29
C PRO A 505 4.75 13.47 -0.42
N HIS A 506 4.07 12.32 -0.50
CA HIS A 506 4.64 11.08 -0.01
C HIS A 506 5.62 10.53 -1.05
N PHE A 507 6.88 10.40 -0.66
CA PHE A 507 7.94 9.79 -1.46
C PHE A 507 8.40 8.51 -0.76
N PHE A 508 8.67 7.46 -1.53
CA PHE A 508 9.08 6.16 -1.00
C PHE A 508 10.43 5.75 -1.57
N ILE A 509 11.29 5.18 -0.72
CA ILE A 509 12.65 4.77 -1.11
C ILE A 509 12.75 3.33 -1.61
N ASN A 510 11.75 2.50 -1.30
CA ASN A 510 11.60 1.15 -1.83
C ASN A 510 10.45 1.09 -2.86
N PRO A 511 10.52 0.17 -3.83
CA PRO A 511 9.42 -0.10 -4.74
C PRO A 511 8.24 -0.75 -4.05
N ASP A 512 7.04 -0.50 -4.59
CA ASP A 512 5.90 -1.33 -4.28
C ASP A 512 6.04 -2.72 -4.94
N PRO A 513 5.26 -3.72 -4.51
CA PRO A 513 5.40 -5.09 -5.02
C PRO A 513 5.22 -5.18 -6.54
N ILE A 514 4.41 -4.31 -7.14
CA ILE A 514 4.17 -4.28 -8.59
C ILE A 514 5.43 -3.79 -9.30
N GLU A 515 6.00 -2.67 -8.84
CA GLU A 515 7.24 -2.12 -9.40
C GLU A 515 8.42 -3.09 -9.27
N ARG A 516 8.55 -3.73 -8.10
CA ARG A 516 9.62 -4.70 -7.80
C ARG A 516 9.50 -5.94 -8.67
N ASN A 517 8.33 -6.56 -8.71
CA ASN A 517 8.15 -7.85 -9.38
C ASN A 517 8.26 -7.72 -10.91
N LEU A 518 7.93 -6.53 -11.46
CA LEU A 518 8.15 -6.20 -12.86
C LEU A 518 9.56 -5.66 -13.17
N ASP A 519 10.34 -5.32 -12.14
CA ASP A 519 11.67 -4.71 -12.25
C ASP A 519 11.65 -3.40 -13.02
N THR A 520 10.92 -2.44 -12.44
CA THR A 520 10.61 -1.15 -13.09
C THR A 520 10.95 0.07 -12.23
N PHE A 521 11.22 -0.11 -10.94
CA PHE A 521 11.44 0.99 -9.98
C PHE A 521 12.48 2.02 -10.41
N GLN A 522 13.58 1.60 -11.04
CA GLN A 522 14.66 2.52 -11.42
C GLN A 522 14.32 3.38 -12.66
N THR A 523 13.25 3.08 -13.38
CA THR A 523 12.97 3.68 -14.71
C THR A 523 11.56 4.23 -14.85
N MET A 524 10.56 3.49 -14.39
CA MET A 524 9.16 3.87 -14.45
C MET A 524 8.80 4.71 -13.21
N PRO A 525 8.03 5.81 -13.31
CA PRO A 525 7.50 6.52 -12.14
C PRO A 525 6.57 5.66 -11.27
N SER A 526 6.61 5.86 -9.96
CA SER A 526 5.80 5.11 -9.00
C SER A 526 4.31 5.51 -9.05
N GLU A 527 3.42 4.62 -8.58
CA GLU A 527 1.97 4.82 -8.61
C GLU A 527 1.53 6.12 -7.90
N ASN A 528 2.08 6.38 -6.72
CA ASN A 528 1.81 7.59 -5.95
C ASN A 528 2.19 8.91 -6.67
N GLU A 529 3.12 8.90 -7.64
CA GLU A 529 3.54 10.12 -8.34
C GLU A 529 2.41 10.75 -9.16
N MET A 530 1.50 9.95 -9.72
CA MET A 530 0.33 10.48 -10.43
C MET A 530 -0.50 11.41 -9.51
N PHE A 531 -0.72 10.97 -8.28
CA PHE A 531 -1.48 11.73 -7.30
C PHE A 531 -0.69 12.94 -6.77
N TYR A 532 0.51 12.71 -6.25
CA TYR A 532 1.28 13.76 -5.58
C TYR A 532 1.95 14.77 -6.54
N ARG A 533 2.18 14.44 -7.82
CA ARG A 533 2.83 15.40 -8.74
C ARG A 533 1.86 16.15 -9.65
N VAL A 534 0.67 15.60 -9.89
CA VAL A 534 -0.31 16.20 -10.81
C VAL A 534 -1.62 16.50 -10.09
N ILE A 535 -2.26 15.49 -9.51
CA ILE A 535 -3.62 15.63 -8.95
C ILE A 535 -3.64 16.58 -7.74
N GLN A 536 -2.73 16.46 -6.78
CA GLN A 536 -2.68 17.32 -5.60
C GLN A 536 -2.53 18.81 -5.94
N LYS A 537 -1.78 19.15 -6.98
CA LYS A 537 -1.70 20.53 -7.48
C LYS A 537 -3.01 21.02 -8.10
N GLY A 538 -3.73 20.13 -8.76
CA GLY A 538 -5.08 20.40 -9.27
C GLY A 538 -6.07 20.64 -8.14
N LEU A 539 -6.01 19.81 -7.09
CA LEU A 539 -6.80 19.99 -5.87
C LEU A 539 -6.46 21.30 -5.16
N ASP A 540 -5.18 21.65 -5.04
CA ASP A 540 -4.70 22.90 -4.43
C ASP A 540 -5.18 24.15 -5.18
N PHE A 541 -5.26 24.11 -6.51
CA PHE A 541 -5.85 25.19 -7.30
C PHE A 541 -7.30 25.50 -6.88
N TRP A 542 -8.06 24.48 -6.49
CA TRP A 542 -9.44 24.60 -6.03
C TRP A 542 -9.57 24.76 -4.51
N GLY A 543 -8.46 24.97 -3.78
CA GLY A 543 -8.46 25.04 -2.32
C GLY A 543 -8.98 23.76 -1.66
N ALA A 544 -8.67 22.61 -2.25
CA ALA A 544 -9.15 21.29 -1.85
C ALA A 544 -8.02 20.27 -1.63
N SER A 545 -6.77 20.72 -1.48
CA SER A 545 -5.67 19.83 -1.08
C SER A 545 -5.96 19.31 0.32
N PHE A 546 -6.01 18.00 0.49
CA PHE A 546 -6.45 17.38 1.74
C PHE A 546 -5.31 16.65 2.46
N PHE A 547 -5.49 16.48 3.76
CA PHE A 547 -4.55 15.80 4.64
C PHE A 547 -4.47 14.31 4.29
N CYS A 548 -3.27 13.82 4.01
CA CYS A 548 -2.99 12.45 3.59
C CYS A 548 -2.36 11.61 4.71
N GLY A 549 -2.63 11.94 5.97
CA GLY A 549 -2.26 11.14 7.14
C GLY A 549 -0.83 11.32 7.64
N SER A 550 0.06 11.85 6.81
CA SER A 550 1.48 12.04 7.12
C SER A 550 2.11 13.09 6.20
N ALA A 551 3.31 13.54 6.54
CA ALA A 551 4.06 14.56 5.80
C ALA A 551 3.26 15.86 5.64
N ALA A 552 2.58 16.25 6.72
CA ALA A 552 1.66 17.37 6.74
C ALA A 552 1.83 18.18 8.03
N LEU A 553 1.88 19.50 7.87
CA LEU A 553 1.73 20.43 8.99
C LEU A 553 0.26 20.81 9.11
N LEU A 554 -0.23 20.83 10.34
CA LEU A 554 -1.58 21.25 10.67
C LEU A 554 -1.57 22.37 11.71
N ARG A 555 -2.49 23.32 11.61
CA ARG A 555 -2.67 24.33 12.64
C ARG A 555 -3.48 23.76 13.79
N ARG A 556 -2.90 23.72 14.98
CA ARG A 556 -3.53 23.13 16.16
C ARG A 556 -4.87 23.78 16.50
N LYS A 557 -4.93 25.11 16.49
CA LYS A 557 -6.14 25.89 16.80
C LYS A 557 -7.37 25.28 16.12
N TYR A 558 -7.27 25.00 14.83
CA TYR A 558 -8.38 24.47 14.04
C TYR A 558 -8.64 22.98 14.28
N LEU A 559 -7.62 22.18 14.61
CA LEU A 559 -7.83 20.81 15.08
C LEU A 559 -8.64 20.79 16.39
N THR A 560 -8.30 21.64 17.36
CA THR A 560 -9.02 21.73 18.63
C THR A 560 -10.49 22.13 18.45
N GLU A 561 -10.79 23.03 17.52
CA GLU A 561 -12.17 23.46 17.21
C GLU A 561 -13.09 22.35 16.68
N ILE A 562 -12.53 21.30 16.08
CA ILE A 562 -13.28 20.13 15.60
C ILE A 562 -13.17 18.92 16.55
N GLY A 563 -12.52 19.07 17.71
CA GLY A 563 -12.31 18.00 18.67
C GLY A 563 -11.12 17.07 18.35
N GLY A 564 -10.19 17.52 17.52
CA GLY A 564 -9.00 16.77 17.10
C GLY A 564 -9.15 16.15 15.70
N ILE A 565 -8.37 15.11 15.42
CA ILE A 565 -8.49 14.27 14.24
C ILE A 565 -9.81 13.50 14.31
N CYS A 566 -10.61 13.56 13.23
CA CYS A 566 -11.88 12.85 13.12
C CYS A 566 -11.68 11.32 13.11
N GLY A 567 -12.74 10.53 13.33
CA GLY A 567 -12.58 9.07 13.44
C GLY A 567 -13.82 8.25 13.11
N GLU A 568 -14.75 8.79 12.30
CA GLU A 568 -15.88 8.00 11.80
C GLU A 568 -15.49 7.13 10.61
N SER A 569 -14.58 7.61 9.76
CA SER A 569 -13.97 6.83 8.68
C SER A 569 -12.62 6.25 9.12
N ILE A 570 -12.25 5.10 8.56
CA ILE A 570 -10.90 4.51 8.73
C ILE A 570 -9.80 5.24 7.92
N THR A 571 -10.20 6.26 7.14
CA THR A 571 -9.32 7.28 6.56
C THR A 571 -9.61 8.61 7.27
N GLU A 572 -9.16 8.68 8.52
CA GLU A 572 -9.37 9.80 9.44
C GLU A 572 -8.82 11.13 8.90
N ASP A 573 -7.79 11.04 8.06
CA ASP A 573 -7.02 12.13 7.53
C ASP A 573 -7.82 12.97 6.52
N ALA A 574 -8.33 12.32 5.48
CA ALA A 574 -9.18 12.96 4.47
C ALA A 574 -10.50 13.43 5.08
N GLU A 575 -11.04 12.70 6.07
CA GLU A 575 -12.23 13.12 6.83
C GLU A 575 -11.98 14.43 7.58
N THR A 576 -10.85 14.53 8.30
CA THR A 576 -10.47 15.73 9.06
C THR A 576 -10.34 16.95 8.15
N ALA A 577 -9.67 16.79 7.00
CA ALA A 577 -9.54 17.88 6.03
C ALA A 577 -10.89 18.30 5.44
N LEU A 578 -11.79 17.34 5.17
CA LEU A 578 -13.13 17.63 4.66
C LEU A 578 -13.95 18.46 5.66
N GLU A 579 -13.84 18.16 6.95
CA GLU A 579 -14.52 18.92 8.00
C GLU A 579 -13.96 20.35 8.11
N LEU A 580 -12.64 20.52 8.10
CA LEU A 580 -12.00 21.84 8.20
C LEU A 580 -12.25 22.72 6.98
N HIS A 581 -12.18 22.18 5.76
CA HIS A 581 -12.59 22.93 4.57
C HIS A 581 -14.05 23.36 4.63
N SER A 582 -14.95 22.53 5.19
CA SER A 582 -16.36 22.88 5.32
C SER A 582 -16.64 24.01 6.31
N ARG A 583 -15.65 24.36 7.14
CA ARG A 583 -15.68 25.53 8.03
C ARG A 583 -15.04 26.78 7.40
N GLY A 584 -14.60 26.68 6.15
CA GLY A 584 -13.99 27.80 5.42
C GLY A 584 -12.50 28.01 5.69
N TYR A 585 -11.82 27.01 6.28
CA TYR A 585 -10.35 27.04 6.42
C TYR A 585 -9.65 26.65 5.12
N HIS A 586 -8.42 27.12 4.97
CA HIS A 586 -7.64 26.97 3.75
C HIS A 586 -6.55 25.91 3.89
N SER A 587 -6.21 25.26 2.77
CA SER A 587 -5.07 24.37 2.67
C SER A 587 -4.14 24.78 1.54
N ALA A 588 -2.91 24.26 1.59
CA ALA A 588 -1.91 24.43 0.55
C ALA A 588 -1.13 23.14 0.31
N TYR A 589 -0.62 22.99 -0.91
CA TYR A 589 0.24 21.88 -1.30
C TYR A 589 1.60 22.38 -1.78
N ILE A 590 2.68 21.87 -1.19
CA ILE A 590 4.05 22.13 -1.67
C ILE A 590 4.54 20.88 -2.39
N GLN A 591 4.84 21.01 -3.68
CA GLN A 591 5.21 19.88 -4.54
C GLN A 591 6.70 19.47 -4.39
N GLN A 592 7.22 19.43 -3.17
CA GLN A 592 8.59 19.03 -2.86
C GLN A 592 8.60 17.84 -1.89
N PRO A 593 9.10 16.65 -2.30
CA PRO A 593 9.17 15.49 -1.43
C PRO A 593 10.16 15.76 -0.30
N MET A 594 9.65 15.93 0.92
CA MET A 594 10.44 16.23 2.14
C MET A 594 10.35 15.13 3.18
N ILE A 595 9.88 13.94 2.79
CA ILE A 595 9.96 12.71 3.58
C ILE A 595 10.47 11.57 2.70
N ALA A 596 10.96 10.52 3.34
CA ALA A 596 11.30 9.24 2.72
C ALA A 596 10.58 8.12 3.48
N GLY A 597 9.55 7.57 2.85
CA GLY A 597 8.67 6.54 3.38
C GLY A 597 9.02 5.12 2.93
N LEU A 598 8.34 4.12 3.52
CA LEU A 598 8.40 2.72 3.10
C LEU A 598 7.06 2.19 2.54
N GLN A 599 7.11 1.56 1.37
CA GLN A 599 5.99 0.81 0.78
C GLN A 599 5.93 -0.62 1.33
N PRO A 600 4.76 -1.29 1.30
CA PRO A 600 4.64 -2.69 1.67
C PRO A 600 5.56 -3.58 0.84
N GLU A 601 6.26 -4.52 1.49
CA GLU A 601 7.20 -5.42 0.82
C GLU A 601 6.49 -6.61 0.13
N SER A 602 5.34 -7.07 0.64
CA SER A 602 4.59 -8.16 0.00
C SER A 602 3.36 -7.66 -0.75
N PHE A 603 2.96 -8.39 -1.80
CA PHE A 603 1.71 -8.08 -2.52
C PHE A 603 0.49 -8.17 -1.58
N ASN A 604 0.51 -9.08 -0.60
CA ASN A 604 -0.54 -9.18 0.41
C ASN A 604 -0.63 -7.89 1.25
N GLY A 605 0.49 -7.38 1.76
CA GLY A 605 0.53 -6.11 2.50
C GLY A 605 0.02 -4.94 1.66
N PHE A 606 0.37 -4.90 0.37
CA PHE A 606 -0.16 -3.91 -0.58
C PHE A 606 -1.69 -3.99 -0.71
N VAL A 607 -2.26 -5.18 -0.88
CA VAL A 607 -3.72 -5.37 -0.99
C VAL A 607 -4.44 -4.95 0.29
N VAL A 608 -3.92 -5.31 1.47
CA VAL A 608 -4.49 -4.91 2.76
C VAL A 608 -4.53 -3.39 2.88
N GLN A 609 -3.42 -2.72 2.57
CA GLN A 609 -3.32 -1.27 2.64
C GLN A 609 -4.33 -0.58 1.69
N ARG A 610 -4.38 -1.00 0.43
CA ARG A 610 -5.26 -0.37 -0.58
C ARG A 610 -6.74 -0.66 -0.37
N THR A 611 -7.07 -1.84 0.15
CA THR A 611 -8.45 -2.18 0.51
C THR A 611 -8.94 -1.29 1.65
N ARG A 612 -8.09 -1.00 2.66
CA ARG A 612 -8.40 -0.04 3.73
C ARG A 612 -8.71 1.35 3.17
N TRP A 613 -7.88 1.86 2.26
CA TRP A 613 -8.11 3.18 1.64
C TRP A 613 -9.40 3.22 0.84
N ALA A 614 -9.67 2.18 0.05
CA ALA A 614 -10.93 2.04 -0.69
C ALA A 614 -12.15 2.08 0.25
N GLN A 615 -12.10 1.32 1.34
CA GLN A 615 -13.18 1.28 2.32
C GLN A 615 -13.40 2.65 2.99
N GLY A 616 -12.33 3.30 3.46
CA GLY A 616 -12.45 4.60 4.14
C GLY A 616 -12.92 5.74 3.23
N MET A 617 -12.48 5.74 1.97
CA MET A 617 -12.95 6.75 1.00
C MET A 617 -14.40 6.52 0.58
N VAL A 618 -14.86 5.26 0.50
CA VAL A 618 -16.29 4.94 0.33
C VAL A 618 -17.10 5.26 1.58
N GLN A 619 -16.55 5.11 2.79
CA GLN A 619 -17.19 5.59 4.03
C GLN A 619 -17.38 7.11 3.97
N ILE A 620 -16.38 7.88 3.55
CA ILE A 620 -16.51 9.33 3.36
C ILE A 620 -17.61 9.65 2.33
N PHE A 621 -17.62 8.94 1.20
CA PHE A 621 -18.63 9.10 0.15
C PHE A 621 -20.06 8.93 0.70
N ILE A 622 -20.31 7.87 1.49
CA ILE A 622 -21.64 7.53 2.02
C ILE A 622 -22.01 8.36 3.24
N LEU A 623 -21.12 8.44 4.24
CA LEU A 623 -21.41 9.02 5.55
C LEU A 623 -21.31 10.56 5.56
N LYS A 624 -20.36 11.13 4.81
CA LYS A 624 -20.13 12.58 4.78
C LYS A 624 -20.71 13.26 3.55
N ASN A 625 -21.02 12.50 2.51
CA ASN A 625 -21.63 12.96 1.25
C ASN A 625 -21.07 14.31 0.74
N PRO A 626 -19.83 14.31 0.21
CA PRO A 626 -19.12 15.55 -0.11
C PRO A 626 -19.88 16.48 -1.06
N LEU A 627 -20.69 15.95 -1.99
CA LEU A 627 -21.45 16.75 -2.96
C LEU A 627 -22.47 17.69 -2.30
N PHE A 628 -23.01 17.30 -1.15
CA PHE A 628 -24.07 18.06 -0.46
C PHE A 628 -23.61 18.64 0.89
N LYS A 629 -22.34 18.46 1.27
CA LYS A 629 -21.79 19.03 2.51
C LYS A 629 -21.82 20.56 2.45
N LYS A 630 -22.46 21.15 3.47
CA LYS A 630 -22.57 22.61 3.64
C LYS A 630 -21.19 23.22 3.92
N GLY A 631 -21.00 24.48 3.54
CA GLY A 631 -19.76 25.24 3.77
C GLY A 631 -18.61 24.97 2.79
N LEU A 632 -18.67 23.89 1.99
CA LEU A 632 -17.77 23.68 0.86
C LEU A 632 -18.22 24.47 -0.38
N THR A 633 -17.26 25.00 -1.13
CA THR A 633 -17.50 25.55 -2.47
C THR A 633 -17.87 24.42 -3.46
N LEU A 634 -18.52 24.76 -4.58
CA LEU A 634 -18.83 23.77 -5.62
C LEU A 634 -17.58 23.05 -6.13
N ALA A 635 -16.47 23.78 -6.30
CA ALA A 635 -15.20 23.20 -6.74
C ALA A 635 -14.63 22.20 -5.71
N GLN A 636 -14.64 22.55 -4.42
CA GLN A 636 -14.21 21.65 -3.34
C GLN A 636 -15.10 20.39 -3.29
N ARG A 637 -16.43 20.54 -3.45
CA ARG A 637 -17.37 19.40 -3.50
C ARG A 637 -17.01 18.43 -4.62
N LEU A 638 -16.74 18.94 -5.83
CA LEU A 638 -16.33 18.12 -6.97
C LEU A 638 -14.96 17.46 -6.75
N CYS A 639 -14.02 18.15 -6.09
CA CYS A 639 -12.71 17.61 -5.75
C CYS A 639 -12.82 16.43 -4.77
N TYR A 640 -13.54 16.59 -3.66
CA TYR A 640 -13.77 15.51 -2.69
C TYR A 640 -14.62 14.38 -3.25
N PHE A 641 -15.62 14.71 -4.09
CA PHE A 641 -16.37 13.71 -4.84
C PHE A 641 -15.43 12.90 -5.74
N ASN A 642 -14.55 13.54 -6.52
CA ASN A 642 -13.59 12.84 -7.38
C ASN A 642 -12.70 11.88 -6.59
N SER A 643 -12.12 12.36 -5.48
CA SER A 643 -11.21 11.57 -4.64
C SER A 643 -11.89 10.37 -3.98
N SER A 644 -13.14 10.53 -3.54
CA SER A 644 -13.90 9.45 -2.90
C SER A 644 -14.52 8.49 -3.93
N PHE A 645 -15.08 9.02 -5.02
CA PHE A 645 -15.72 8.26 -6.09
C PHE A 645 -14.70 7.45 -6.91
N PHE A 646 -13.44 7.87 -7.01
CA PHE A 646 -12.38 7.10 -7.69
C PHE A 646 -12.29 5.64 -7.21
N TRP A 647 -12.54 5.37 -5.93
CA TRP A 647 -12.40 4.02 -5.36
C TRP A 647 -13.42 3.01 -5.88
N PHE A 648 -14.42 3.45 -6.63
CA PHE A 648 -15.35 2.59 -7.37
C PHE A 648 -14.74 1.94 -8.62
N PHE A 649 -13.47 2.23 -8.95
CA PHE A 649 -12.77 1.52 -10.04
C PHE A 649 -12.84 0.00 -9.87
N ALA A 650 -12.89 -0.50 -8.63
CA ALA A 650 -12.96 -1.92 -8.35
C ALA A 650 -14.24 -2.54 -8.94
N TYR A 651 -15.37 -1.83 -8.87
CA TYR A 651 -16.61 -2.25 -9.52
C TYR A 651 -16.47 -2.26 -11.04
N SER A 652 -16.03 -1.14 -11.64
CA SER A 652 -15.96 -1.04 -13.10
C SER A 652 -14.99 -2.05 -13.71
N ARG A 653 -13.85 -2.30 -13.07
CA ARG A 653 -12.86 -3.27 -13.54
C ARG A 653 -13.40 -4.69 -13.54
N ILE A 654 -14.09 -5.10 -12.48
CA ILE A 654 -14.69 -6.44 -12.43
C ILE A 654 -15.78 -6.58 -13.49
N VAL A 655 -16.61 -5.55 -13.69
CA VAL A 655 -17.63 -5.56 -14.75
C VAL A 655 -16.99 -5.68 -16.13
N PHE A 656 -15.94 -4.90 -16.44
CA PHE A 656 -15.24 -4.98 -17.72
C PHE A 656 -14.55 -6.33 -17.98
N LEU A 657 -14.08 -7.01 -16.93
CA LEU A 657 -13.51 -8.36 -17.04
C LEU A 657 -14.56 -9.43 -17.32
N LEU A 658 -15.79 -9.23 -16.83
CA LEU A 658 -16.89 -10.20 -16.95
C LEU A 658 -17.79 -9.93 -18.15
N ALA A 659 -17.80 -8.71 -18.69
CA ALA A 659 -18.65 -8.31 -19.81
C ALA A 659 -18.47 -9.22 -21.06
N PRO A 660 -17.25 -9.64 -21.45
CA PRO A 660 -17.11 -10.58 -22.56
C PRO A 660 -17.78 -11.94 -22.30
N ALA A 661 -17.70 -12.45 -21.07
CA ALA A 661 -18.31 -13.72 -20.70
C ALA A 661 -19.84 -13.64 -20.72
N ALA A 662 -20.42 -12.51 -20.29
CA ALA A 662 -21.86 -12.29 -20.33
C ALA A 662 -22.43 -12.44 -21.75
N TYR A 663 -21.77 -11.87 -22.77
CA TYR A 663 -22.22 -12.01 -24.15
C TYR A 663 -21.80 -13.36 -24.77
N LEU A 664 -20.50 -13.71 -24.73
CA LEU A 664 -19.96 -14.84 -25.48
C LEU A 664 -20.36 -16.20 -24.89
N LEU A 665 -20.50 -16.32 -23.58
CA LEU A 665 -20.84 -17.60 -22.93
C LEU A 665 -22.33 -17.69 -22.63
N LEU A 666 -22.92 -16.62 -22.09
CA LEU A 666 -24.32 -16.63 -21.66
C LEU A 666 -25.29 -16.10 -22.73
N GLY A 667 -24.79 -15.53 -23.82
CA GLY A 667 -25.64 -14.99 -24.90
C GLY A 667 -26.39 -13.70 -24.52
N LEU A 668 -26.02 -13.04 -23.41
CA LEU A 668 -26.71 -11.85 -22.92
C LEU A 668 -26.46 -10.67 -23.85
N GLN A 669 -27.54 -10.02 -24.28
CA GLN A 669 -27.50 -8.89 -25.21
C GLN A 669 -27.19 -7.58 -24.46
N ILE A 670 -25.97 -7.46 -23.95
CA ILE A 670 -25.52 -6.33 -23.10
C ILE A 670 -25.23 -5.05 -23.89
N TYR A 671 -25.06 -5.17 -25.21
CA TYR A 671 -24.60 -4.10 -26.08
C TYR A 671 -25.10 -4.34 -27.52
N ARG A 672 -26.10 -3.57 -27.95
CA ARG A 672 -26.72 -3.75 -29.28
C ARG A 672 -26.30 -2.63 -30.22
N THR A 673 -25.36 -2.92 -31.11
CA THR A 673 -24.94 -2.01 -32.17
C THR A 673 -24.26 -2.78 -33.30
N ASP A 674 -24.26 -2.23 -34.51
CA ASP A 674 -23.38 -2.69 -35.57
C ASP A 674 -21.94 -2.16 -35.37
N PHE A 675 -21.02 -2.77 -36.13
CA PHE A 675 -19.59 -2.52 -36.05
C PHE A 675 -19.21 -1.07 -36.44
N LEU A 676 -19.91 -0.46 -37.40
CA LEU A 676 -19.55 0.88 -37.89
C LEU A 676 -19.92 1.95 -36.86
N HIS A 677 -21.05 1.82 -36.18
CA HIS A 677 -21.41 2.70 -35.07
C HIS A 677 -20.45 2.57 -33.89
N PHE A 678 -20.00 1.36 -33.55
CA PHE A 678 -18.94 1.17 -32.56
C PHE A 678 -17.65 1.90 -32.96
N LEU A 679 -17.23 1.80 -34.22
CA LEU A 679 -16.05 2.49 -34.74
C LEU A 679 -16.22 4.02 -34.80
N GLY A 680 -17.43 4.53 -34.99
CA GLY A 680 -17.72 5.96 -35.05
C GLY A 680 -17.82 6.65 -33.69
N TYR A 681 -18.29 5.94 -32.66
CA TYR A 681 -18.55 6.49 -31.33
C TYR A 681 -17.58 5.98 -30.27
N ALA A 682 -17.48 4.66 -30.07
CA ALA A 682 -16.71 4.07 -28.98
C ALA A 682 -15.20 4.24 -29.16
N VAL A 683 -14.68 3.89 -30.34
CA VAL A 683 -13.24 3.95 -30.61
C VAL A 683 -12.68 5.39 -30.48
N PRO A 684 -13.32 6.43 -31.06
CA PRO A 684 -12.83 7.79 -30.92
C PRO A 684 -12.88 8.32 -29.49
N HIS A 685 -13.91 7.95 -28.73
CA HIS A 685 -13.97 8.23 -27.30
C HIS A 685 -12.79 7.62 -26.55
N LEU A 686 -12.50 6.33 -26.76
CA LEU A 686 -11.36 5.65 -26.11
C LEU A 686 -10.02 6.30 -26.48
N ILE A 687 -9.80 6.61 -27.77
CA ILE A 687 -8.58 7.29 -28.22
C ILE A 687 -8.49 8.68 -27.59
N GLY A 688 -9.57 9.46 -27.58
CA GLY A 688 -9.64 10.78 -26.95
C GLY A 688 -9.31 10.71 -25.45
N ALA A 689 -9.87 9.73 -24.75
CA ALA A 689 -9.60 9.50 -23.33
C ALA A 689 -8.12 9.16 -23.07
N PHE A 690 -7.52 8.26 -23.85
CA PHE A 690 -6.08 7.95 -23.75
C PHE A 690 -5.18 9.15 -24.10
N LEU A 691 -5.57 9.98 -25.07
CA LEU A 691 -4.83 11.21 -25.39
C LEU A 691 -4.84 12.19 -24.22
N VAL A 692 -5.98 12.34 -23.53
CA VAL A 692 -6.08 13.19 -22.34
C VAL A 692 -5.28 12.62 -21.18
N GLN A 693 -5.36 11.31 -20.94
CA GLN A 693 -4.58 10.65 -19.89
C GLN A 693 -3.07 10.80 -20.13
N ASP A 694 -2.60 10.60 -21.37
CA ASP A 694 -1.19 10.81 -21.73
C ASP A 694 -0.77 12.27 -21.59
N TYR A 695 -1.61 13.21 -22.03
CA TYR A 695 -1.33 14.65 -21.93
C TYR A 695 -1.10 15.08 -20.48
N LEU A 696 -1.99 14.63 -19.57
CA LEU A 696 -1.95 14.94 -18.15
C LEU A 696 -0.85 14.17 -17.41
N PHE A 697 -0.77 12.86 -17.63
CA PHE A 697 -0.05 11.95 -16.74
C PHE A 697 1.10 11.20 -17.41
N GLY A 698 1.30 11.28 -18.74
CA GLY A 698 2.26 10.43 -19.46
C GLY A 698 3.72 10.51 -19.02
N ARG A 699 4.11 11.52 -18.21
CA ARG A 699 5.43 11.64 -17.56
C ARG A 699 5.53 11.02 -16.16
N VAL A 700 4.39 10.77 -15.50
CA VAL A 700 4.29 10.29 -14.11
C VAL A 700 3.48 8.98 -14.00
N ARG A 701 2.83 8.56 -15.09
CA ARG A 701 2.09 7.31 -15.19
C ARG A 701 2.08 6.87 -16.65
N TRP A 702 2.73 5.76 -16.93
CA TRP A 702 2.68 5.16 -18.26
C TRP A 702 1.31 4.50 -18.50
N ILE A 703 0.91 4.46 -19.77
CA ILE A 703 -0.40 3.92 -20.18
C ILE A 703 -0.42 2.40 -19.95
N ILE A 704 -1.61 1.84 -19.68
CA ILE A 704 -1.86 0.45 -19.26
C ILE A 704 -1.41 0.13 -17.83
N MET A 705 -0.46 0.88 -17.25
CA MET A 705 -0.09 0.65 -15.85
C MET A 705 -1.22 0.96 -14.89
N SER A 706 -2.03 2.00 -15.14
CA SER A 706 -3.20 2.28 -14.29
C SER A 706 -4.18 1.10 -14.29
N GLU A 707 -4.43 0.54 -15.47
CA GLU A 707 -5.30 -0.62 -15.67
C GLU A 707 -4.76 -1.86 -14.94
N LEU A 708 -3.45 -2.08 -14.97
CA LEU A 708 -2.81 -3.17 -14.22
C LEU A 708 -2.94 -2.96 -12.72
N TYR A 709 -2.57 -1.79 -12.19
CA TYR A 709 -2.66 -1.50 -10.75
C TYR A 709 -4.10 -1.61 -10.25
N GLU A 710 -5.06 -1.09 -11.02
CA GLU A 710 -6.48 -1.20 -10.70
C GLU A 710 -6.95 -2.67 -10.75
N LEU A 711 -6.54 -3.47 -11.75
CA LEU A 711 -6.85 -4.90 -11.79
C LEU A 711 -6.31 -5.64 -10.56
N MET A 712 -5.05 -5.40 -10.20
CA MET A 712 -4.40 -6.03 -9.05
C MET A 712 -5.14 -5.76 -7.74
N GLN A 713 -5.81 -4.61 -7.63
CA GLN A 713 -6.57 -4.20 -6.45
C GLN A 713 -8.04 -4.60 -6.51
N ALA A 714 -8.69 -4.49 -7.69
CA ALA A 714 -10.13 -4.59 -7.85
C ALA A 714 -10.73 -5.90 -7.32
N VAL A 715 -10.03 -7.01 -7.56
CA VAL A 715 -10.45 -8.36 -7.17
C VAL A 715 -10.48 -8.57 -5.64
N PHE A 716 -9.84 -7.67 -4.88
CA PHE A 716 -9.79 -7.70 -3.42
C PHE A 716 -10.55 -6.52 -2.78
N ALA A 717 -10.48 -5.34 -3.40
CA ALA A 717 -11.13 -4.13 -2.93
C ALA A 717 -12.66 -4.22 -3.06
N LEU A 718 -13.19 -4.83 -4.13
CA LEU A 718 -14.64 -4.87 -4.38
C LEU A 718 -15.43 -5.54 -3.22
N PRO A 719 -15.04 -6.73 -2.71
CA PRO A 719 -15.67 -7.28 -1.51
C PRO A 719 -15.59 -6.36 -0.29
N GLY A 720 -14.48 -5.63 -0.11
CA GLY A 720 -14.31 -4.65 0.96
C GLY A 720 -15.28 -3.48 0.83
N ILE A 721 -15.47 -2.96 -0.38
CA ILE A 721 -16.41 -1.88 -0.72
C ILE A 721 -17.85 -2.34 -0.49
N ILE A 722 -18.22 -3.55 -0.94
CA ILE A 722 -19.57 -4.11 -0.73
C ILE A 722 -19.90 -4.19 0.77
N LYS A 723 -18.95 -4.58 1.61
CA LYS A 723 -19.15 -4.60 3.07
C LYS A 723 -19.44 -3.21 3.63
N VAL A 724 -18.78 -2.16 3.12
CA VAL A 724 -19.05 -0.76 3.52
C VAL A 724 -20.45 -0.35 3.08
N PHE A 725 -20.91 -0.73 1.89
CA PHE A 725 -22.27 -0.44 1.44
C PHE A 725 -23.35 -1.10 2.31
N ILE A 726 -23.11 -2.34 2.75
CA ILE A 726 -24.04 -3.07 3.61
C ILE A 726 -24.05 -2.47 5.03
N ASN A 727 -22.87 -2.18 5.59
CA ASN A 727 -22.74 -1.53 6.88
C ASN A 727 -21.53 -0.59 6.90
N PRO A 728 -21.76 0.73 6.69
CA PRO A 728 -20.66 1.70 6.58
C PRO A 728 -19.82 1.85 7.85
N ARG A 729 -20.31 1.42 9.02
CA ARG A 729 -19.59 1.56 10.31
C ARG A 729 -18.88 0.28 10.76
N ALA A 730 -19.08 -0.83 10.07
CA ALA A 730 -18.49 -2.12 10.42
C ALA A 730 -16.97 -2.26 10.12
N PRO A 731 -16.42 -1.69 9.04
CA PRO A 731 -14.99 -1.84 8.74
C PRO A 731 -14.11 -1.33 9.89
N SER A 732 -13.22 -2.19 10.38
CA SER A 732 -12.24 -1.86 11.42
C SER A 732 -10.84 -1.69 10.82
N PHE A 733 -10.02 -0.88 11.48
CA PHE A 733 -8.63 -0.68 11.07
C PHE A 733 -7.80 -1.95 11.27
N ALA A 734 -7.26 -2.50 10.18
CA ALA A 734 -6.26 -3.57 10.23
C ALA A 734 -4.87 -2.99 9.99
N VAL A 735 -3.92 -3.31 10.86
CA VAL A 735 -2.54 -2.83 10.77
C VAL A 735 -1.85 -3.51 9.60
N THR A 736 -1.13 -2.73 8.80
CA THR A 736 -0.41 -3.25 7.65
C THR A 736 0.94 -3.82 8.11
N PRO A 737 1.32 -5.04 7.70
CA PRO A 737 2.67 -5.54 7.95
C PRO A 737 3.73 -4.62 7.32
N LYS A 738 4.79 -4.32 8.05
CA LYS A 738 5.93 -3.49 7.61
C LYS A 738 7.24 -4.24 7.91
N GLY A 739 8.25 -4.08 7.05
CA GLY A 739 9.57 -4.69 7.24
C GLY A 739 9.65 -6.20 6.95
N GLU A 740 8.71 -6.77 6.19
CA GLU A 740 8.76 -8.20 5.81
C GLU A 740 9.97 -8.50 4.91
N GLN A 741 10.69 -9.58 5.20
CA GLN A 741 11.77 -10.07 4.35
C GLN A 741 11.28 -11.23 3.47
N LEU A 742 11.62 -11.19 2.19
CA LEU A 742 11.29 -12.23 1.22
C LEU A 742 12.57 -12.95 0.80
N ASN A 743 12.86 -14.10 1.41
CA ASN A 743 14.14 -14.77 1.24
C ASN A 743 14.35 -15.40 -0.15
N GLU A 744 13.24 -15.86 -0.75
CA GLU A 744 13.21 -16.57 -2.02
C GLU A 744 12.11 -16.02 -2.94
N ASP A 745 12.20 -16.36 -4.22
CA ASP A 745 11.17 -16.05 -5.19
C ASP A 745 10.03 -17.07 -5.03
N PHE A 746 8.79 -16.59 -4.92
CA PHE A 746 7.62 -17.46 -4.75
C PHE A 746 6.38 -16.91 -5.49
N ILE A 747 5.37 -17.76 -5.63
CA ILE A 747 4.07 -17.37 -6.18
C ILE A 747 3.17 -16.91 -5.05
N SER A 748 2.66 -15.68 -5.16
CA SER A 748 1.75 -15.12 -4.17
C SER A 748 0.53 -16.03 -3.97
N PRO A 749 0.13 -16.33 -2.71
CA PRO A 749 -1.06 -17.14 -2.43
C PRO A 749 -2.35 -16.56 -3.01
N LEU A 750 -2.35 -15.26 -3.30
CA LEU A 750 -3.49 -14.52 -3.86
C LEU A 750 -3.69 -14.76 -5.37
N SER A 751 -2.81 -15.52 -6.03
CA SER A 751 -2.82 -15.73 -7.48
C SER A 751 -4.04 -16.48 -8.01
N PHE A 752 -4.70 -17.30 -7.18
CA PHE A 752 -5.79 -18.18 -7.62
C PHE A 752 -6.92 -17.43 -8.36
N ARG A 753 -7.31 -16.25 -7.87
CA ARG A 753 -8.39 -15.45 -8.47
C ARG A 753 -8.05 -15.00 -9.90
N PHE A 754 -6.78 -14.75 -10.19
CA PHE A 754 -6.31 -14.34 -11.52
C PHE A 754 -6.26 -15.52 -12.49
N TYR A 755 -6.00 -16.75 -12.03
CA TYR A 755 -6.11 -17.94 -12.89
C TYR A 755 -7.56 -18.18 -13.34
N VAL A 756 -8.53 -17.97 -12.45
CA VAL A 756 -9.96 -18.09 -12.79
C VAL A 756 -10.35 -17.06 -13.85
N LEU A 757 -9.94 -15.80 -13.68
CA LEU A 757 -10.19 -14.73 -14.63
C LEU A 757 -9.51 -14.97 -15.99
N LEU A 758 -8.28 -15.49 -15.97
CA LEU A 758 -7.54 -15.84 -17.18
C LEU A 758 -8.26 -16.96 -17.94
N LEU A 759 -8.61 -18.05 -17.25
CA LEU A 759 -9.30 -19.19 -17.85
C LEU A 759 -10.64 -18.76 -18.44
N LEU A 760 -11.42 -17.97 -17.70
CA LEU A 760 -12.71 -17.44 -18.17
C LEU A 760 -12.55 -16.68 -19.50
N ASN A 761 -11.59 -15.77 -19.60
CA ASN A 761 -11.39 -14.97 -20.82
C ASN A 761 -10.78 -15.80 -21.97
N ILE A 762 -9.94 -16.81 -21.68
CA ILE A 762 -9.47 -17.76 -22.71
C ILE A 762 -10.64 -18.55 -23.29
N VAL A 763 -11.55 -19.06 -22.43
CA VAL A 763 -12.76 -19.75 -22.88
C VAL A 763 -13.63 -18.82 -23.72
N CYS A 764 -13.75 -17.54 -23.35
CA CYS A 764 -14.46 -16.55 -24.16
C CYS A 764 -13.85 -16.41 -25.57
N ILE A 765 -12.52 -16.36 -25.70
CA ILE A 765 -11.85 -16.26 -27.02
C ILE A 765 -12.13 -17.51 -27.87
N ILE A 766 -12.08 -18.70 -27.27
CA ILE A 766 -12.38 -19.96 -27.97
C ILE A 766 -13.83 -19.97 -28.47
N VAL A 767 -14.77 -19.60 -27.59
CA VAL A 767 -16.20 -19.54 -27.96
C VAL A 767 -16.46 -18.44 -28.99
N ALA A 768 -15.74 -17.32 -28.94
CA ALA A 768 -15.82 -16.27 -29.95
C ALA A 768 -15.38 -16.79 -31.33
N ALA A 769 -14.31 -17.56 -31.41
CA ALA A 769 -13.87 -18.17 -32.67
C ALA A 769 -14.93 -19.10 -33.26
N TRP A 770 -15.59 -19.90 -32.41
CA TRP A 770 -16.70 -20.76 -32.83
C TRP A 770 -17.95 -19.97 -33.25
N ARG A 771 -18.34 -18.93 -32.49
CA ARG A 771 -19.49 -18.09 -32.83
C ARG A 771 -19.27 -17.30 -34.12
N TYR A 772 -18.03 -16.83 -34.36
CA TYR A 772 -17.70 -16.08 -35.58
C TYR A 772 -17.99 -16.87 -36.87
N THR A 773 -17.72 -18.19 -36.84
CA THR A 773 -17.99 -19.08 -37.98
C THR A 773 -19.42 -19.61 -38.00
N SER A 774 -20.02 -19.85 -36.83
CA SER A 774 -21.34 -20.48 -36.71
C SER A 774 -22.50 -19.48 -36.79
N MET A 775 -22.26 -18.19 -36.50
CA MET A 775 -23.30 -17.14 -36.40
C MET A 775 -22.92 -15.89 -37.22
N PRO A 776 -23.06 -15.93 -38.57
CA PRO A 776 -22.66 -14.82 -39.45
C PRO A 776 -23.32 -13.48 -39.11
N GLN A 777 -24.55 -13.50 -38.61
CA GLN A 777 -25.31 -12.29 -38.27
C GLN A 777 -24.74 -11.56 -37.04
N GLU A 778 -23.98 -12.25 -36.18
CA GLU A 778 -23.42 -11.69 -34.94
C GLU A 778 -21.94 -11.29 -35.06
N GLN A 779 -21.33 -11.45 -36.24
CA GLN A 779 -19.88 -11.29 -36.43
C GLN A 779 -19.32 -9.98 -35.88
N GLY A 780 -20.02 -8.86 -36.08
CA GLY A 780 -19.59 -7.55 -35.57
C GLY A 780 -19.47 -7.52 -34.04
N ALA A 781 -20.51 -7.99 -33.33
CA ALA A 781 -20.54 -8.03 -31.87
C ALA A 781 -19.54 -9.05 -31.31
N VAL A 782 -19.39 -10.20 -31.96
CA VAL A 782 -18.38 -11.22 -31.61
C VAL A 782 -16.98 -10.66 -31.72
N VAL A 783 -16.64 -9.95 -32.81
CA VAL A 783 -15.31 -9.35 -33.00
C VAL A 783 -15.00 -8.29 -31.94
N ILE A 784 -15.95 -7.38 -31.67
CA ILE A 784 -15.79 -6.34 -30.63
C ILE A 784 -15.53 -7.00 -29.27
N THR A 785 -16.36 -7.98 -28.91
CA THR A 785 -16.29 -8.62 -27.60
C THR A 785 -15.04 -9.50 -27.47
N ALA A 786 -14.64 -10.20 -28.54
CA ALA A 786 -13.39 -10.95 -28.59
C ALA A 786 -12.17 -10.04 -28.39
N GLY A 787 -12.19 -8.83 -28.97
CA GLY A 787 -11.14 -7.83 -28.76
C GLY A 787 -10.96 -7.48 -27.28
N TRP A 788 -12.05 -7.28 -26.54
CA TRP A 788 -12.00 -7.05 -25.10
C TRP A 788 -11.53 -8.29 -24.32
N ALA A 789 -11.97 -9.50 -24.69
CA ALA A 789 -11.50 -10.74 -24.07
C ALA A 789 -9.97 -10.92 -24.25
N VAL A 790 -9.44 -10.62 -25.45
CA VAL A 790 -8.00 -10.65 -25.74
C VAL A 790 -7.25 -9.62 -24.88
N PHE A 791 -7.76 -8.39 -24.79
CA PHE A 791 -7.19 -7.36 -23.93
C PHE A 791 -7.16 -7.79 -22.46
N ASN A 792 -8.26 -8.38 -21.97
CA ASN A 792 -8.37 -8.91 -20.60
C ASN A 792 -7.39 -10.06 -20.34
N VAL A 793 -7.18 -10.97 -21.30
CA VAL A 793 -6.15 -12.02 -21.20
C VAL A 793 -4.76 -11.39 -21.06
N PHE A 794 -4.43 -10.40 -21.90
CA PHE A 794 -3.14 -9.71 -21.82
C PHE A 794 -2.91 -9.03 -20.46
N LEU A 795 -3.93 -8.31 -19.98
CA LEU A 795 -3.87 -7.62 -18.68
C LEU A 795 -3.74 -8.61 -17.52
N THR A 796 -4.47 -9.73 -17.57
CA THR A 796 -4.44 -10.77 -16.53
C THR A 796 -3.13 -11.56 -16.54
N LEU A 797 -2.53 -11.81 -17.72
CA LEU A 797 -1.19 -12.40 -17.82
C LEU A 797 -0.13 -11.49 -17.19
N ALA A 798 -0.19 -10.18 -17.46
CA ALA A 798 0.70 -9.23 -16.81
C ALA A 798 0.51 -9.20 -15.29
N ALA A 799 -0.73 -9.25 -14.80
CA ALA A 799 -1.06 -9.38 -13.38
C ALA A 799 -0.46 -10.66 -12.76
N LEU A 800 -0.54 -11.80 -13.44
CA LEU A 800 0.14 -13.03 -12.98
C LEU A 800 1.67 -12.84 -12.94
N GLY A 801 2.26 -12.15 -13.92
CA GLY A 801 3.69 -11.82 -13.88
C GLY A 801 4.11 -11.01 -12.65
N VAL A 802 3.23 -10.14 -12.14
CA VAL A 802 3.42 -9.40 -10.89
C VAL A 802 3.32 -10.31 -9.66
N LEU A 803 2.48 -11.34 -9.70
CA LEU A 803 2.24 -12.25 -8.58
C LEU A 803 3.38 -13.26 -8.35
N ARG A 804 4.38 -13.28 -9.23
CA ARG A 804 5.69 -13.82 -8.93
C ARG A 804 6.44 -12.84 -8.04
N GLU A 805 6.37 -13.05 -6.73
CA GLU A 805 7.05 -12.21 -5.75
C GLU A 805 8.55 -12.51 -5.79
N ARG A 806 9.33 -11.48 -6.10
CA ARG A 806 10.79 -11.58 -6.12
C ARG A 806 11.34 -11.45 -4.71
N SER A 807 12.41 -12.19 -4.45
CA SER A 807 13.16 -12.10 -3.21
C SER A 807 13.64 -10.68 -2.92
N GLN A 808 13.44 -10.28 -1.66
CA GLN A 808 13.96 -9.08 -1.02
C GLN A 808 14.63 -9.51 0.28
N ARG A 809 15.95 -9.67 0.23
CA ARG A 809 16.78 -10.11 1.37
C ARG A 809 17.29 -8.95 2.21
N ARG A 810 17.12 -7.71 1.75
CA ARG A 810 17.59 -6.53 2.49
C ARG A 810 16.48 -6.05 3.42
N SER A 811 16.81 -5.88 4.69
CA SER A 811 15.91 -5.26 5.68
C SER A 811 15.78 -3.75 5.48
N VAL A 812 16.84 -3.09 5.01
CA VAL A 812 16.85 -1.64 4.75
C VAL A 812 17.09 -1.34 3.27
N PRO A 813 16.22 -0.54 2.62
CA PRO A 813 16.41 -0.12 1.23
C PRO A 813 17.68 0.73 1.06
N ARG A 814 18.34 0.59 -0.10
CA ARG A 814 19.45 1.45 -0.50
C ARG A 814 18.96 2.49 -1.48
N VAL A 815 19.45 3.71 -1.33
CA VAL A 815 19.13 4.85 -2.18
C VAL A 815 20.34 5.16 -3.08
N PRO A 816 20.15 5.34 -4.39
CA PRO A 816 21.20 5.85 -5.28
C PRO A 816 21.69 7.24 -4.85
N THR A 817 23.00 7.44 -4.83
CA THR A 817 23.61 8.74 -4.53
C THR A 817 24.84 8.99 -5.38
N ARG A 818 25.32 10.22 -5.30
CA ARG A 818 26.54 10.72 -5.94
C ARG A 818 27.23 11.66 -4.95
N THR A 819 27.62 11.10 -3.81
CA THR A 819 28.28 11.85 -2.73
C THR A 819 29.77 11.52 -2.75
N GLY A 820 30.63 12.54 -2.76
CA GLY A 820 32.07 12.33 -2.59
C GLY A 820 32.37 11.74 -1.21
N ALA A 821 33.27 10.78 -1.17
CA ALA A 821 33.71 10.16 0.08
C ALA A 821 35.16 9.71 -0.05
N THR A 822 35.89 9.65 1.06
CA THR A 822 37.30 9.23 1.07
C THR A 822 37.43 7.99 1.94
N ILE A 823 38.00 6.91 1.39
CA ILE A 823 38.34 5.72 2.17
C ILE A 823 39.67 5.97 2.88
N ILE A 824 39.68 5.74 4.19
CA ILE A 824 40.84 5.84 5.07
C ILE A 824 41.05 4.47 5.73
N GLY A 825 42.27 3.99 5.77
CA GLY A 825 42.62 2.71 6.35
C GLY A 825 44.10 2.61 6.70
N GLU A 826 44.45 1.67 7.59
CA GLU A 826 45.85 1.43 7.94
C GLU A 826 46.65 0.97 6.72
N GLY A 827 47.80 1.61 6.48
CA GLY A 827 48.67 1.29 5.34
C GLY A 827 48.15 1.76 3.97
N LEU A 828 47.03 2.50 3.91
CA LEU A 828 46.46 3.03 2.68
C LEU A 828 46.59 4.56 2.61
N PRO A 829 47.05 5.13 1.47
CA PRO A 829 46.86 6.56 1.23
C PRO A 829 45.34 6.86 1.14
N PRO A 830 44.89 8.08 1.49
CA PRO A 830 43.49 8.45 1.36
C PRO A 830 42.99 8.20 -0.07
N VAL A 831 42.02 7.30 -0.23
CA VAL A 831 41.50 6.92 -1.54
C VAL A 831 40.21 7.70 -1.82
N PRO A 832 40.22 8.65 -2.75
CA PRO A 832 39.01 9.37 -3.12
C PRO A 832 38.06 8.43 -3.88
N GLY A 833 36.79 8.50 -3.52
CA GLY A 833 35.73 7.70 -4.11
C GLY A 833 34.41 8.44 -4.15
N MET A 834 33.42 7.77 -4.73
CA MET A 834 32.05 8.26 -4.82
C MET A 834 31.10 7.21 -4.28
N LEU A 835 30.27 7.60 -3.30
CA LEU A 835 29.13 6.80 -2.90
C LEU A 835 28.15 6.75 -4.07
N HIS A 836 27.84 5.54 -4.52
CA HIS A 836 26.92 5.27 -5.63
C HIS A 836 25.53 4.85 -5.13
N ASP A 837 25.48 4.10 -4.03
CA ASP A 837 24.25 3.79 -3.30
C ASP A 837 24.57 3.60 -1.81
N PHE A 838 23.61 3.89 -0.93
CA PHE A 838 23.76 3.63 0.51
C PHE A 838 22.43 3.47 1.23
N SER A 839 22.48 2.78 2.36
CA SER A 839 21.44 2.63 3.38
C SER A 839 22.01 3.01 4.74
N VAL A 840 21.18 3.02 5.78
CA VAL A 840 21.64 3.20 7.17
C VAL A 840 22.61 2.11 7.65
N SER A 841 22.70 0.99 6.92
CA SER A 841 23.52 -0.18 7.27
C SER A 841 24.79 -0.34 6.42
N GLY A 842 24.94 0.39 5.33
CA GLY A 842 26.12 0.27 4.47
C GLY A 842 25.99 0.99 3.15
N ALA A 843 27.05 0.94 2.34
CA ALA A 843 27.13 1.67 1.09
C ALA A 843 27.84 0.87 -0.01
N ARG A 844 27.78 1.41 -1.23
CA ARG A 844 28.65 1.07 -2.34
C ARG A 844 29.47 2.29 -2.69
N ILE A 845 30.78 2.13 -2.64
CA ILE A 845 31.76 3.15 -3.00
C ILE A 845 32.35 2.76 -4.35
N VAL A 846 32.43 3.70 -5.28
CA VAL A 846 33.11 3.52 -6.58
C VAL A 846 34.35 4.38 -6.56
N VAL A 847 35.50 3.77 -6.83
CA VAL A 847 36.80 4.45 -6.93
C VAL A 847 37.37 4.26 -8.33
N ASP A 848 38.39 5.06 -8.66
CA ASP A 848 39.13 4.91 -9.91
C ASP A 848 39.88 3.56 -9.97
N HIS A 849 40.05 3.01 -11.18
CA HIS A 849 40.73 1.73 -11.39
C HIS A 849 42.18 1.71 -10.89
N SER A 850 42.85 2.87 -10.85
CA SER A 850 44.22 2.98 -10.31
C SER A 850 44.34 2.54 -8.85
N TYR A 851 43.25 2.58 -8.07
CA TYR A 851 43.22 2.16 -6.68
C TYR A 851 42.78 0.70 -6.47
N GLN A 852 42.52 -0.05 -7.55
CA GLN A 852 42.05 -1.44 -7.43
C GLN A 852 43.04 -2.33 -6.67
N SER A 853 44.32 -2.30 -7.03
CA SER A 853 45.35 -3.14 -6.39
C SER A 853 45.52 -2.84 -4.89
N LEU A 854 45.27 -1.59 -4.48
CA LEU A 854 45.31 -1.16 -3.08
C LEU A 854 44.11 -1.68 -2.28
N LEU A 855 42.95 -1.86 -2.92
CA LEU A 855 41.70 -2.23 -2.25
C LEU A 855 41.33 -3.72 -2.35
N GLU A 856 42.04 -4.50 -3.18
CA GLU A 856 41.79 -5.94 -3.35
C GLU A 856 41.85 -6.71 -2.03
N ASN A 857 42.83 -6.40 -1.18
CA ASN A 857 43.05 -7.05 0.13
C ASN A 857 42.60 -6.19 1.33
N PHE A 858 41.99 -5.02 1.10
CA PHE A 858 41.59 -4.13 2.19
C PHE A 858 40.29 -4.57 2.85
N GLU A 859 40.31 -4.98 4.12
CA GLU A 859 39.14 -5.58 4.78
C GLU A 859 38.21 -4.59 5.49
N GLY A 860 38.70 -3.40 5.88
CA GLY A 860 37.89 -2.40 6.58
C GLY A 860 38.70 -1.20 7.05
N GLY A 861 38.01 -0.09 7.33
CA GLY A 861 38.58 1.16 7.81
C GLY A 861 37.49 2.19 8.04
N SER A 862 37.79 3.47 7.86
CA SER A 862 36.82 4.56 8.00
C SER A 862 36.50 5.22 6.66
N LEU A 863 35.25 5.63 6.52
CA LEU A 863 34.74 6.38 5.38
C LEU A 863 34.52 7.82 5.82
N ARG A 864 35.36 8.72 5.33
CA ARG A 864 35.22 10.15 5.58
C ARG A 864 34.23 10.77 4.61
N VAL A 865 33.20 11.42 5.15
CA VAL A 865 32.13 12.08 4.39
C VAL A 865 31.79 13.45 4.97
N HIS A 866 31.39 14.38 4.10
CA HIS A 866 30.86 15.66 4.53
C HIS A 866 29.36 15.58 4.78
N LEU A 867 28.93 15.99 5.97
CA LEU A 867 27.53 16.03 6.35
C LEU A 867 26.79 17.15 5.62
N PRO A 868 25.56 16.87 5.14
CA PRO A 868 24.86 17.78 4.24
C PRO A 868 24.34 19.06 4.89
N THR A 869 24.09 19.05 6.20
CA THR A 869 23.44 20.12 6.98
C THR A 869 24.46 20.90 7.79
N SER A 870 25.30 20.20 8.57
CA SER A 870 26.33 20.82 9.42
C SER A 870 27.58 21.23 8.65
N GLY A 871 27.85 20.59 7.50
CA GLY A 871 29.09 20.78 6.73
C GLY A 871 30.34 20.15 7.37
N VAL A 872 30.17 19.47 8.51
CA VAL A 872 31.25 18.82 9.26
C VAL A 872 31.66 17.51 8.57
N GLU A 873 32.95 17.16 8.65
CA GLU A 873 33.44 15.84 8.25
C GLU A 873 33.21 14.84 9.36
N THR A 874 32.64 13.68 9.01
CA THR A 874 32.47 12.55 9.92
C THR A 874 33.14 11.31 9.34
N ASP A 875 33.71 10.49 10.22
CA ASP A 875 34.39 9.25 9.88
C ASP A 875 33.50 8.07 10.28
N ILE A 876 32.97 7.35 9.28
CA ILE A 876 32.09 6.22 9.50
C ILE A 876 32.88 4.93 9.33
N GLU A 877 33.08 4.18 10.40
CA GLU A 877 33.72 2.87 10.31
C GLU A 877 32.91 1.87 9.49
N PHE A 878 33.63 1.06 8.71
CA PHE A 878 33.04 0.04 7.87
C PHE A 878 33.91 -1.19 7.70
N ILE A 879 33.26 -2.27 7.29
CA ILE A 879 33.92 -3.47 6.78
C ILE A 879 33.51 -3.72 5.33
N VAL A 880 34.45 -4.24 4.55
CA VAL A 880 34.20 -4.60 3.16
C VAL A 880 33.45 -5.94 3.10
N ARG A 881 32.37 -5.97 2.32
CA ARG A 881 31.52 -7.15 2.13
C ARG A 881 31.61 -7.73 0.73
N ASN A 882 31.83 -6.90 -0.28
CA ASN A 882 31.95 -7.35 -1.66
C ASN A 882 32.81 -6.38 -2.46
N ARG A 883 33.47 -6.88 -3.51
CA ARG A 883 34.26 -6.09 -4.46
C ARG A 883 33.94 -6.58 -5.86
N PHE A 884 33.75 -5.63 -6.78
CA PHE A 884 33.51 -5.97 -8.18
C PHE A 884 33.82 -4.79 -9.07
N THR A 885 34.26 -5.08 -10.29
CA THR A 885 34.49 -4.06 -11.31
C THR A 885 33.16 -3.74 -11.99
N ALA A 886 32.82 -2.45 -12.12
CA ALA A 886 31.56 -2.04 -12.74
C ALA A 886 31.74 -0.76 -13.58
N GLY A 887 31.49 -0.88 -14.89
CA GLY A 887 31.61 0.25 -15.81
C GLY A 887 33.02 0.84 -15.81
N ASN A 888 33.14 2.07 -15.29
CA ASN A 888 34.34 2.92 -15.35
C ASN A 888 35.13 2.98 -14.03
N GLY A 889 34.91 2.06 -13.08
CA GLY A 889 35.64 2.06 -11.81
C GLY A 889 35.59 0.74 -11.05
N TYR A 890 36.32 0.70 -9.94
CA TYR A 890 36.33 -0.41 -8.98
C TYR A 890 35.30 -0.15 -7.87
N SER A 891 34.34 -1.07 -7.70
CA SER A 891 33.27 -0.93 -6.69
C SER A 891 33.58 -1.73 -5.43
N VAL A 892 33.48 -1.08 -4.28
CA VAL A 892 33.61 -1.67 -2.95
C VAL A 892 32.27 -1.55 -2.23
N GLY A 893 31.64 -2.69 -1.94
CA GLY A 893 30.45 -2.77 -1.11
C GLY A 893 30.86 -2.89 0.36
N VAL A 894 30.37 -1.97 1.18
CA VAL A 894 30.74 -1.85 2.60
C VAL A 894 29.52 -1.99 3.51
N GLN A 895 29.73 -2.49 4.72
CA GLN A 895 28.75 -2.48 5.80
C GLN A 895 29.27 -1.56 6.91
N PHE A 896 28.43 -0.64 7.37
CA PHE A 896 28.79 0.29 8.44
C PHE A 896 28.83 -0.44 9.79
N ARG A 897 29.77 -0.03 10.64
CA ARG A 897 29.88 -0.41 12.06
C ARG A 897 29.72 0.86 12.90
N PRO A 898 28.49 1.39 13.06
CA PRO A 898 28.30 2.56 13.90
C PRO A 898 28.70 2.20 15.34
N GLN A 899 29.64 2.93 15.91
CA GLN A 899 30.13 2.69 17.27
C GLN A 899 29.40 3.53 18.32
N THR A 900 28.83 4.67 17.92
CA THR A 900 28.18 5.64 18.81
C THR A 900 26.86 6.15 18.23
N ALA A 901 26.00 6.70 19.09
CA ALA A 901 24.75 7.33 18.71
C ALA A 901 24.95 8.54 17.78
N ASP A 902 26.04 9.30 17.96
CA ASP A 902 26.37 10.45 17.12
C ASP A 902 26.67 10.02 15.68
N VAL A 903 27.50 8.98 15.48
CA VAL A 903 27.80 8.44 14.15
C VAL A 903 26.53 7.85 13.50
N ARG A 904 25.61 7.29 14.29
CA ARG A 904 24.32 6.82 13.81
C ARG A 904 23.45 7.97 13.31
N ALA A 905 23.39 9.06 14.07
CA ALA A 905 22.68 10.29 13.70
C ALA A 905 23.28 10.91 12.42
N ASP A 906 24.59 10.92 12.28
CA ASP A 906 25.32 11.39 11.09
C ASP A 906 24.98 10.59 9.82
N ILE A 907 24.88 9.25 9.93
CA ILE A 907 24.46 8.39 8.81
C ILE A 907 23.04 8.72 8.37
N ILE A 908 22.15 8.97 9.33
CA ILE A 908 20.74 9.34 9.06
C ILE A 908 20.67 10.71 8.40
N GLU A 909 21.44 11.69 8.88
CA GLU A 909 21.53 13.02 8.28
C GLU A 909 22.02 12.91 6.82
N LEU A 910 23.12 12.17 6.61
CA LEU A 910 23.70 11.93 5.29
C LEU A 910 22.65 11.34 4.32
N MET A 911 21.81 10.42 4.81
CA MET A 911 20.79 9.70 4.04
C MET A 911 19.51 10.49 3.80
N TYR A 912 19.01 11.23 4.79
CA TYR A 912 17.66 11.75 4.76
C TYR A 912 17.53 13.27 4.70
N ALA A 913 18.55 14.02 5.12
CA ALA A 913 18.41 15.45 5.35
C ALA A 913 18.10 16.31 4.10
N ARG A 914 18.48 15.86 2.89
CA ARG A 914 18.34 16.65 1.64
C ARG A 914 17.13 16.25 0.82
N SER A 915 16.05 17.03 0.87
CA SER A 915 14.86 16.83 0.03
C SER A 915 15.15 16.94 -1.48
N GLU A 916 16.19 17.68 -1.89
CA GLU A 916 16.61 17.78 -3.30
C GLU A 916 17.02 16.42 -3.87
N ARG A 917 17.51 15.49 -3.04
CA ARG A 917 17.84 14.12 -3.45
C ARG A 917 16.60 13.41 -3.97
N TRP A 918 15.50 13.47 -3.22
CA TRP A 918 14.22 12.86 -3.57
C TRP A 918 13.62 13.47 -4.83
N ASN A 919 13.71 14.80 -4.94
CA ASN A 919 13.24 15.50 -6.12
C ASN A 919 14.03 15.11 -7.38
N ARG A 920 15.36 14.99 -7.29
CA ARG A 920 16.21 14.50 -8.40
C ARG A 920 15.86 13.07 -8.79
N PHE A 921 15.81 12.16 -7.81
CA PHE A 921 15.48 10.76 -8.05
C PHE A 921 14.17 10.58 -8.82
N GLN A 922 13.11 11.29 -8.42
CA GLN A 922 11.87 11.23 -9.18
C GLN A 922 11.96 11.92 -10.55
N THR A 923 12.70 13.03 -10.66
CA THR A 923 12.86 13.74 -11.94
C THR A 923 13.57 12.89 -12.98
N ASP A 924 14.57 12.11 -12.58
CA ASP A 924 15.32 11.21 -13.47
C ASP A 924 14.43 10.08 -14.05
N ARG A 925 13.38 9.68 -13.33
CA ARG A 925 12.38 8.67 -13.77
C ARG A 925 11.27 9.25 -14.67
N ARG A 926 11.15 10.58 -14.78
CA ARG A 926 10.01 11.25 -15.45
C ARG A 926 10.17 11.42 -16.95
N HIS A 927 10.38 10.32 -17.65
CA HIS A 927 10.36 10.32 -19.10
C HIS A 927 9.01 9.82 -19.64
N ALA A 928 8.47 10.52 -20.63
CA ALA A 928 7.29 10.06 -21.35
C ALA A 928 7.72 9.12 -22.48
N ILE A 929 7.26 7.87 -22.43
CA ILE A 929 7.47 6.88 -23.51
C ILE A 929 6.36 6.92 -24.58
N GLY A 930 5.30 7.70 -24.32
CA GLY A 930 4.12 7.81 -25.18
C GLY A 930 3.26 6.55 -25.20
N ILE A 931 2.15 6.62 -25.94
CA ILE A 931 1.11 5.58 -25.98
C ILE A 931 1.66 4.24 -26.50
N PHE A 932 2.27 4.26 -27.68
CA PHE A 932 2.79 3.04 -28.32
C PHE A 932 4.00 2.46 -27.57
N GLY A 933 4.87 3.33 -27.02
CA GLY A 933 5.98 2.90 -26.18
C GLY A 933 5.51 2.24 -24.89
N GLY A 934 4.47 2.80 -24.24
CA GLY A 934 3.83 2.21 -23.07
C GLY A 934 3.20 0.85 -23.36
N LEU A 935 2.43 0.74 -24.45
CA LEU A 935 1.83 -0.52 -24.86
C LEU A 935 2.88 -1.59 -25.18
N GLY A 936 3.92 -1.24 -25.95
CA GLY A 936 5.01 -2.16 -26.29
C GLY A 936 5.81 -2.60 -25.06
N PHE A 937 6.10 -1.67 -24.14
CA PHE A 937 6.74 -1.98 -22.86
C PHE A 937 5.90 -2.95 -22.04
N PHE A 938 4.61 -2.67 -21.91
CA PHE A 938 3.66 -3.48 -21.16
C PHE A 938 3.53 -4.88 -21.75
N MET A 939 3.36 -5.01 -23.07
CA MET A 939 3.28 -6.31 -23.75
C MET A 939 4.55 -7.13 -23.52
N LYS A 940 5.74 -6.53 -23.71
CA LYS A 940 7.02 -7.23 -23.52
C LYS A 940 7.20 -7.70 -22.08
N ARG A 941 7.03 -6.80 -21.09
CA ARG A 941 7.20 -7.14 -19.67
C ARG A 941 6.11 -8.10 -19.20
N GLY A 942 4.87 -7.95 -19.67
CA GLY A 942 3.75 -8.83 -19.36
C GLY A 942 4.05 -10.28 -19.77
N ILE A 943 4.44 -10.50 -21.04
CA ILE A 943 4.75 -11.85 -21.57
C ILE A 943 5.94 -12.47 -20.85
N VAL A 944 7.04 -11.73 -20.66
CA VAL A 944 8.26 -12.27 -20.04
C VAL A 944 8.02 -12.66 -18.58
N ASN A 945 7.35 -11.80 -17.80
CA ASN A 945 7.09 -12.09 -16.40
C ASN A 945 6.01 -13.17 -16.24
N SER A 946 4.98 -13.21 -17.09
CA SER A 946 3.97 -14.27 -17.05
C SER A 946 4.55 -15.64 -17.41
N ALA A 947 5.44 -15.71 -18.40
CA ALA A 947 6.15 -16.94 -18.75
C ALA A 947 7.02 -17.42 -17.57
N SER A 948 7.73 -16.49 -16.92
CA SER A 948 8.54 -16.81 -15.73
C SER A 948 7.69 -17.27 -14.54
N HIS A 949 6.51 -16.68 -14.36
CA HIS A 949 5.53 -17.10 -13.35
C HIS A 949 5.02 -18.52 -13.61
N LEU A 950 4.63 -18.83 -14.85
CA LEU A 950 4.18 -20.18 -15.24
C LEU A 950 5.30 -21.22 -15.11
N LYS A 951 6.55 -20.85 -15.42
CA LYS A 951 7.71 -21.70 -15.21
C LYS A 951 7.90 -22.02 -13.72
N LEU A 952 7.88 -21.01 -12.85
CA LEU A 952 7.99 -21.19 -11.41
C LEU A 952 6.82 -22.02 -10.84
N LEU A 953 5.62 -21.85 -11.40
CA LEU A 953 4.44 -22.66 -11.03
C LEU A 953 4.64 -24.13 -11.40
N ALA A 954 5.12 -24.40 -12.61
CA ALA A 954 5.41 -25.75 -13.08
C ALA A 954 6.55 -26.41 -12.28
N GLU A 955 7.61 -25.66 -11.95
CA GLU A 955 8.69 -26.12 -11.08
C GLU A 955 8.19 -26.43 -9.65
N SER A 956 7.32 -25.57 -9.10
CA SER A 956 6.73 -25.77 -7.77
C SER A 956 5.78 -26.97 -7.75
N ALA A 957 4.96 -27.13 -8.79
CA ALA A 957 4.11 -28.30 -8.96
C ALA A 957 4.93 -29.57 -9.15
N GLY A 958 6.00 -29.51 -9.95
CA GLY A 958 6.94 -30.60 -10.19
C GLY A 958 7.71 -31.01 -8.93
N LYS A 959 8.16 -30.06 -8.10
CA LYS A 959 8.76 -30.33 -6.78
C LYS A 959 7.76 -30.98 -5.83
N ASN A 960 6.51 -30.49 -5.79
CA ASN A 960 5.47 -31.11 -4.98
C ASN A 960 5.17 -32.53 -5.46
N LEU A 961 5.12 -32.75 -6.79
CA LEU A 961 4.94 -34.08 -7.37
C LEU A 961 6.13 -34.98 -7.08
N SER A 962 7.38 -34.51 -7.21
CA SER A 962 8.58 -35.30 -6.94
C SER A 962 8.70 -35.65 -5.45
N VAL A 963 8.32 -34.74 -4.55
CA VAL A 963 8.23 -35.01 -3.12
C VAL A 963 7.13 -36.03 -2.82
N GLN A 964 5.96 -35.93 -3.47
CA GLN A 964 4.89 -36.91 -3.34
C GLN A 964 5.31 -38.29 -3.90
N THR A 965 5.95 -38.34 -5.06
CA THR A 965 6.46 -39.55 -5.71
C THR A 965 7.61 -40.15 -4.90
N ALA A 966 8.54 -39.35 -4.38
CA ALA A 966 9.59 -39.82 -3.48
C ALA A 966 9.00 -40.42 -2.19
N ARG A 967 7.99 -39.77 -1.60
CA ARG A 967 7.24 -40.32 -0.45
C ARG A 967 6.49 -41.62 -0.81
N LEU A 968 6.02 -41.77 -2.05
CA LEU A 968 5.33 -42.96 -2.54
C LEU A 968 6.30 -44.12 -2.82
N ILE A 969 7.44 -43.83 -3.45
CA ILE A 969 8.56 -44.74 -3.69
C ILE A 969 9.14 -45.20 -2.35
N GLU A 970 9.37 -44.28 -1.40
CA GLU A 970 9.85 -44.63 -0.07
C GLU A 970 8.84 -45.55 0.65
N ARG A 971 7.53 -45.28 0.55
CA ARG A 971 6.50 -46.18 1.12
C ARG A 971 6.44 -47.57 0.48
N GLN A 972 6.78 -47.69 -0.80
CA GLN A 972 6.71 -48.97 -1.53
C GLN A 972 8.01 -49.78 -1.48
N LEU A 973 9.18 -49.12 -1.53
CA LEU A 973 10.49 -49.78 -1.57
C LEU A 973 11.09 -50.05 -0.19
N LYS A 974 10.75 -49.25 0.83
CA LYS A 974 11.29 -49.43 2.19
C LYS A 974 10.97 -50.81 2.79
N PRO A 975 9.75 -51.37 2.66
CA PRO A 975 9.48 -52.74 3.12
C PRO A 975 10.31 -53.80 2.39
N ALA A 976 10.57 -53.62 1.09
CA ALA A 976 11.33 -54.57 0.28
C ALA A 976 12.84 -54.52 0.61
N LEU A 977 13.41 -53.32 0.78
CA LEU A 977 14.79 -53.11 1.21
C LEU A 977 15.02 -53.62 2.64
N ASP A 978 14.08 -53.38 3.55
CA ASP A 978 14.16 -53.85 4.94
C ASP A 978 14.04 -55.39 5.00
N SER A 979 13.21 -56.01 4.16
CA SER A 979 13.15 -57.49 4.05
C SER A 979 14.43 -58.11 3.48
N THR A 980 15.13 -57.39 2.58
CA THR A 980 16.36 -57.85 1.95
C THR A 980 17.54 -57.70 2.91
N LYS A 981 17.62 -56.59 3.65
CA LYS A 981 18.56 -56.41 4.77
C LYS A 981 18.33 -57.45 5.88
N ALA A 982 17.08 -57.75 6.23
CA ALA A 982 16.75 -58.76 7.23
C ALA A 982 17.15 -60.19 6.79
N LYS A 983 17.08 -60.50 5.49
CA LYS A 983 17.53 -61.80 4.93
C LYS A 983 19.06 -61.92 4.85
N ILE A 984 19.79 -60.81 4.69
CA ILE A 984 21.26 -60.81 4.64
C ILE A 984 21.88 -60.83 6.06
N LEU A 985 21.11 -60.48 7.10
CA LEU A 985 21.60 -60.33 8.48
C LEU A 985 21.17 -61.43 9.47
N GLN A 986 20.63 -62.58 9.04
CA GLN A 986 20.34 -63.70 9.97
C GLN A 986 21.58 -64.58 10.24
N PRO A 987 22.03 -64.71 11.50
CA PRO A 987 23.06 -65.67 11.88
C PRO A 987 22.43 -67.06 12.13
N ALA A 988 23.05 -68.10 11.60
CA ALA A 988 22.74 -69.49 11.92
C ALA A 988 23.12 -69.79 13.39
N ASN A 989 22.14 -70.13 14.23
CA ASN A 989 22.38 -70.66 15.57
C ASN A 989 22.12 -72.18 15.59
N GLY A 990 23.20 -72.95 15.49
CA GLY A 990 23.29 -74.36 15.87
C GLY A 990 23.77 -74.50 17.32
N HIS A 991 23.38 -75.62 17.93
CA HIS A 991 23.50 -75.97 19.34
C HIS A 991 24.88 -75.81 20.03
N HIS A 992 24.81 -75.51 21.33
CA HIS A 992 25.89 -75.59 22.31
C HIS A 992 26.56 -76.97 22.38
N ARG A 993 27.91 -76.99 22.51
CA ARG A 993 28.65 -77.78 23.52
C ARG A 993 30.12 -77.34 23.68
N HIS A 994 30.54 -77.35 24.94
CA HIS A 994 31.88 -77.22 25.57
C HIS A 994 33.15 -77.30 24.70
N HIS A 995 34.12 -76.38 24.91
CA HIS A 995 35.32 -76.61 25.76
C HIS A 995 36.37 -75.47 25.68
N HIS A 996 37.04 -75.28 26.81
CA HIS A 996 38.33 -74.67 27.18
C HIS A 996 39.26 -73.89 26.20
N HIS A 997 39.91 -72.89 26.83
CA HIS A 997 41.31 -72.41 26.72
C HIS A 997 41.63 -71.06 26.01
N HIS A 998 42.28 -70.19 26.80
CA HIS A 998 43.15 -69.03 26.48
C HIS A 998 44.33 -69.37 25.54
N PRO A 999 45.25 -68.43 25.19
CA PRO A 999 45.17 -67.05 24.64
C PRO A 999 46.13 -66.84 23.43
N ASN A 1000 46.03 -65.74 22.65
CA ASN A 1000 47.16 -64.93 22.10
C ASN A 1000 46.80 -64.03 20.89
N GLN A 1001 47.47 -62.86 20.87
CA GLN A 1001 47.58 -61.78 19.87
C GLN A 1001 48.14 -62.23 18.48
N PRO A 1002 48.51 -61.31 17.54
CA PRO A 1002 47.78 -60.25 16.81
C PRO A 1002 48.03 -60.37 15.27
N ASN A 1003 47.70 -59.30 14.50
CA ASN A 1003 48.34 -58.82 13.26
C ASN A 1003 47.59 -58.84 11.90
N ARG A 1004 47.66 -57.64 11.28
CA ARG A 1004 47.83 -57.27 9.85
C ARG A 1004 46.62 -57.03 8.93
N LEU A 1005 46.48 -55.73 8.62
CA LEU A 1005 46.03 -55.06 7.39
C LEU A 1005 46.56 -55.71 6.08
N PRO A 1006 45.90 -55.50 4.93
CA PRO A 1006 46.27 -54.38 4.05
C PRO A 1006 45.11 -53.66 3.32
N GLU A 1007 45.48 -52.51 2.75
CA GLU A 1007 44.72 -51.42 2.14
C GLU A 1007 44.11 -51.70 0.74
N LEU A 1008 42.96 -51.03 0.49
CA LEU A 1008 42.50 -50.27 -0.71
C LEU A 1008 42.41 -50.97 -2.10
N PRO A 1009 41.51 -50.55 -3.04
CA PRO A 1009 41.24 -49.15 -3.41
C PRO A 1009 39.81 -48.76 -3.84
N ALA A 1010 39.69 -47.46 -4.15
CA ALA A 1010 38.54 -46.67 -4.54
C ALA A 1010 37.86 -47.05 -5.87
N GLN A 1011 36.57 -46.74 -5.98
CA GLN A 1011 35.87 -46.19 -7.17
C GLN A 1011 34.44 -45.78 -6.75
N GLU A 1012 34.14 -44.49 -6.76
CA GLU A 1012 33.39 -43.80 -7.83
C GLU A 1012 31.87 -44.03 -7.80
N THR A 1013 31.16 -42.90 -7.67
CA THR A 1013 29.79 -42.62 -8.17
C THR A 1013 28.72 -43.70 -8.02
N VAL A 1014 27.66 -43.39 -7.26
CA VAL A 1014 26.29 -43.31 -7.80
C VAL A 1014 25.48 -42.46 -6.82
N THR A 1015 25.20 -41.23 -7.23
CA THR A 1015 23.98 -40.50 -6.87
C THR A 1015 22.77 -41.22 -7.47
N LYS A 1016 21.82 -41.62 -6.63
CA LYS A 1016 20.38 -41.51 -6.89
C LYS A 1016 19.59 -41.65 -5.59
#